data_AF-A0A419WXG9-F1
#
_entry.id   AF-A0A419WXG9-F1
#
_cell.length_a   1.000
_cell.length_b   1.000
_cell.length_c   1.000
_cell.angle_alpha   90.00
_cell.angle_beta   90.00
_cell.angle_gamma   90.00
#
_symmetry.space_group_name_H-M   'P 1'
#
loop_
_entity.id
_entity.type
_entity.pdbx_description
1 polymer ?
#
loop_
_entity_poly.entity_id
_entity_poly.type
_entity_poly.pdbx_seq_one_letter_code
_entity_poly.pdbx_strand_id
1 'polypeptide(L)'
;MNTESDKNQGINRIIAENIERLKELAAINQTTGIIKEGKSIEDTLQQICFILPKAWQYPEFTVARIIFDGQEYLSSGFRLSQWTMTQEFMTIDNKSGRIEICYVKKFPSLDEGPFLKEERHLVENLASIIVGYINSETGKQLLTQAKYKSEAKKEIIGPYVPVTNRKLLQNFLNKNNADRDIYHDLMPFKVKEILLVANLYDAYCIEREGRFAEQISGEYQQLNLTSMPRVTGVSTLEETMEQLHSKHFDMIILMVGVDKKTPIEYSEKIKSEFPYISIFLLLNNDADIALFEEQRTELKTVDKIFVWNGESQVFFAMIKSLEDKVNVDNDTKIGLSRVILLVEDSAKYYSRYMPMLYQSVLAQTQRIIDDVSTDAQYKILRLRARPKILLASNYEEAMNIYYKFKDFLLCLISDVKFPKEGVFEEDAGIQLVKEIKDEYPNLPVILQSSDVTNAAHAFNLKCSFINKNSETLRHDIRLFIRQFLGFGDFVYKDADGNEIATAKSLREFEEYLYHIPAESLVYHANKNHFSLWLMARGEIRVAKMIAPYNIGDFKSAEDVRDYLINVIQNYRNEKNKGKVVEFNSDQVLNANNIVTLSTGSLGGKGRGLAFINSMLFNLDLSRYIKDINIKAPMTAVIGVDEYESFIDRNNLLDRTKDLPDYKEVQRLFLASDLTLRLVQKIRIMLMNFDQPLAIRSSGLFEDSLLQPVAGVFQTYLVPNNHPDLNERVKQVTDAIKLVYASIFSEESRANVQALNYKLEEEKMAVVIQEVVGNRYEDTFYPHISGVAQSYNYYPYGHMKPEEGYAVIAVGLGKYVVDGEKACRFSPVFPTIENNSPKDQFKNSQVEFYAVDLKKKDVDLLEGETAGLIRLEIDDAEEHGNLTHCASVYNSVNDTISPGLDAYGPRIVNFANILKYDYIPLAKTIELVLDIVKEAMGSPIEIEFAVDLTKDKKGKASFYLLQIKPLIGNVDDYNVDLEEVDRNRLMLLSEMSMGNGLIDTVCDVIYVAPELFKKEMTPEIASIISSVNEKMRLQNKNYVLVGPGRWGTRDKWIGIPVKWNDISNAKLIVETSFADYPLEASSGSHFFHNVTSMNIGYCSVHHHSETSFVDYELLGKQDLIAEYGAVKHVRFAKPLSIKMDGKKRLAVASWQK
;
A
#
# COMPACT_ATOMS: atom_id res chain seq x y z
N MET A 1 41.44 22.66 58.45
CA MET A 1 42.21 21.60 57.77
C MET A 1 41.34 20.49 57.14
N ASN A 2 40.00 20.52 57.19
CA ASN A 2 39.16 19.47 56.55
C ASN A 2 38.60 19.82 55.16
N THR A 3 38.79 21.03 54.62
CA THR A 3 38.15 21.46 53.36
C THR A 3 38.89 21.06 52.08
N GLU A 4 40.21 20.83 52.13
CA GLU A 4 40.97 20.32 50.97
C GLU A 4 40.88 18.79 50.83
N SER A 5 40.75 18.08 51.95
CA SER A 5 40.54 16.63 51.99
C SER A 5 39.22 16.22 51.32
N ASP A 6 38.12 16.91 51.64
CA ASP A 6 36.80 16.61 51.08
C ASP A 6 36.68 16.99 49.60
N LYS A 7 37.36 18.05 49.15
CA LYS A 7 37.42 18.42 47.72
C LYS A 7 38.22 17.40 46.90
N ASN A 8 39.35 16.92 47.40
CA ASN A 8 40.13 15.88 46.73
C ASN A 8 39.41 14.53 46.71
N GLN A 9 38.62 14.20 47.73
CA GLN A 9 37.77 13.00 47.72
C GLN A 9 36.63 13.10 46.70
N GLY A 10 35.99 14.27 46.56
CA GLY A 10 34.97 14.51 45.54
C GLY A 10 35.50 14.40 44.10
N ILE A 11 36.68 14.96 43.83
CA ILE A 11 37.33 14.89 42.52
C ILE A 11 37.75 13.45 42.18
N ASN A 12 38.36 12.73 43.13
CA ASN A 12 38.77 11.34 42.91
C ASN A 12 37.57 10.41 42.70
N ARG A 13 36.43 10.69 43.34
CA ARG A 13 35.17 9.96 43.11
C ARG A 13 34.63 10.19 41.70
N ILE A 14 34.61 11.44 41.22
CA ILE A 14 34.18 11.78 39.85
C ILE A 14 35.10 11.15 38.81
N ILE A 15 36.43 11.14 39.05
CA ILE A 15 37.40 10.49 38.15
C ILE A 15 37.15 8.98 38.10
N ALA A 16 36.89 8.34 39.24
CA ALA A 16 36.58 6.90 39.28
C ALA A 16 35.25 6.58 38.57
N GLU A 17 34.20 7.36 38.80
CA GLU A 17 32.89 7.21 38.11
C GLU A 17 33.03 7.42 36.59
N ASN A 18 33.86 8.38 36.14
CA ASN A 18 34.16 8.58 34.72
C ASN A 18 34.95 7.43 34.09
N ILE A 19 35.91 6.84 34.81
CA ILE A 19 36.69 5.69 34.31
C ILE A 19 35.79 4.47 34.13
N GLU A 20 34.90 4.18 35.08
CA GLU A 20 33.95 3.07 34.96
C GLU A 20 32.93 3.32 33.84
N ARG A 21 32.48 4.57 33.65
CA ARG A 21 31.61 4.93 32.53
C ARG A 21 32.30 4.78 31.16
N LEU A 22 33.60 5.08 31.07
CA LEU A 22 34.38 4.88 29.85
C LEU A 22 34.54 3.39 29.52
N LYS A 23 34.75 2.53 30.52
CA LYS A 23 34.80 1.06 30.32
C LYS A 23 33.47 0.52 29.80
N GLU A 24 32.36 0.98 30.38
CA GLU A 24 31.00 0.61 29.93
C GLU A 24 30.76 0.98 28.46
N LEU A 25 31.07 2.23 28.09
CA LEU A 25 30.92 2.72 26.72
C LEU A 25 31.86 2.00 25.74
N ALA A 26 33.10 1.73 26.13
CA ALA A 26 34.05 0.97 25.31
C ALA A 26 33.54 -0.46 25.04
N ALA A 27 32.99 -1.13 26.05
CA ALA A 27 32.45 -2.48 25.91
C ALA A 27 31.22 -2.54 24.98
N ILE A 28 30.30 -1.57 25.12
CA ILE A 28 29.13 -1.44 24.24
C ILE A 28 29.56 -1.17 22.79
N ASN A 29 30.51 -0.25 22.60
CA ASN A 29 31.00 0.12 21.27
C ASN A 29 31.75 -1.03 20.60
N GLN A 30 32.62 -1.75 21.32
CA GLN A 30 33.32 -2.93 20.79
C GLN A 30 32.34 -4.05 20.44
N THR A 31 31.35 -4.31 21.29
CA THR A 31 30.28 -5.29 21.02
C THR A 31 29.50 -4.92 19.76
N THR A 32 29.13 -3.65 19.61
CA THR A 32 28.45 -3.14 18.41
C THR A 32 29.34 -3.21 17.16
N GLY A 33 30.65 -2.97 17.31
CA GLY A 33 31.64 -3.10 16.25
C GLY A 33 31.74 -4.54 15.74
N ILE A 34 31.89 -5.51 16.65
CA ILE A 34 31.92 -6.94 16.34
C ILE A 34 30.65 -7.37 15.59
N ILE A 35 29.47 -6.91 16.04
CA ILE A 35 28.19 -7.18 15.38
C ILE A 35 28.16 -6.62 13.94
N LYS A 36 28.75 -5.45 13.69
CA LYS A 36 28.77 -4.81 12.37
C LYS A 36 29.70 -5.51 11.38
N GLU A 37 30.62 -6.37 11.83
CA GLU A 37 31.48 -7.15 10.92
C GLU A 37 30.69 -8.18 10.11
N GLY A 38 29.45 -8.51 10.50
CA GLY A 38 28.56 -9.38 9.73
C GLY A 38 29.00 -10.84 9.66
N LYS A 39 29.71 -11.32 10.69
CA LYS A 39 30.12 -12.72 10.85
C LYS A 39 28.94 -13.60 11.29
N SER A 40 29.16 -14.92 11.42
CA SER A 40 28.15 -15.84 11.94
C SER A 40 27.75 -15.48 13.38
N ILE A 41 26.58 -15.93 13.84
CA ILE A 41 26.13 -15.70 15.23
C ILE A 41 27.15 -16.31 16.19
N GLU A 42 27.64 -17.50 15.88
CA GLU A 42 28.62 -18.24 16.66
C GLU A 42 29.94 -17.46 16.81
N ASP A 43 30.51 -16.98 15.70
CA ASP A 43 31.77 -16.21 15.72
C ASP A 43 31.59 -14.88 16.45
N THR A 44 30.45 -14.22 16.26
CA THR A 44 30.14 -12.94 16.89
C THR A 44 30.04 -13.11 18.41
N LEU A 45 29.29 -14.10 18.90
CA LEU A 45 29.15 -14.37 20.33
C LEU A 45 30.49 -14.77 20.96
N GLN A 46 31.31 -15.55 20.26
CA GLN A 46 32.65 -15.91 20.70
C GLN A 46 33.57 -14.68 20.83
N GLN A 47 33.54 -13.78 19.84
CA GLN A 47 34.34 -12.56 19.87
C GLN A 47 33.88 -11.59 20.97
N ILE A 48 32.56 -11.45 21.18
CA ILE A 48 32.03 -10.67 22.30
C ILE A 48 32.55 -11.26 23.61
N CYS A 49 32.51 -12.58 23.78
CA CYS A 49 32.98 -13.23 25.00
C CYS A 49 34.47 -12.95 25.31
N PHE A 50 35.32 -12.77 24.30
CA PHE A 50 36.74 -12.42 24.50
C PHE A 50 36.97 -10.99 24.99
N ILE A 51 36.08 -10.06 24.70
CA ILE A 51 36.24 -8.66 25.10
C ILE A 51 35.58 -8.34 26.45
N LEU A 52 34.54 -9.09 26.84
CA LEU A 52 33.77 -8.84 28.07
C LEU A 52 34.65 -8.70 29.33
N PRO A 53 35.66 -9.55 29.60
CA PRO A 53 36.48 -9.41 30.80
C PRO A 53 37.13 -8.04 30.98
N LYS A 54 37.46 -7.35 29.88
CA LYS A 54 38.13 -6.04 29.92
C LYS A 54 37.26 -4.93 30.49
N ALA A 55 35.94 -5.12 30.52
CA ALA A 55 34.98 -4.11 30.91
C ALA A 55 34.65 -4.08 32.40
N TRP A 56 35.10 -5.09 33.17
CA TRP A 56 34.84 -5.21 34.61
C TRP A 56 35.91 -4.50 35.46
N GLN A 57 35.61 -4.29 36.73
CA GLN A 57 36.47 -3.60 37.70
C GLN A 57 37.80 -4.32 37.89
N TYR A 58 37.81 -5.66 37.83
CA TYR A 58 39.01 -6.48 37.94
C TYR A 58 39.27 -7.33 36.69
N PRO A 59 39.67 -6.74 35.54
CA PRO A 59 39.77 -7.45 34.27
C PRO A 59 40.66 -8.69 34.29
N GLU A 60 41.80 -8.61 34.97
CA GLU A 60 42.78 -9.70 35.09
C GLU A 60 42.22 -10.94 35.81
N PHE A 61 41.15 -10.77 36.57
CA PHE A 61 40.50 -11.82 37.33
C PHE A 61 39.07 -12.08 36.86
N THR A 62 38.65 -11.46 35.74
CA THR A 62 37.32 -11.63 35.16
C THR A 62 37.37 -12.69 34.07
N VAL A 63 36.37 -13.56 34.04
CA VAL A 63 36.12 -14.47 32.93
C VAL A 63 34.65 -14.39 32.56
N ALA A 64 34.33 -14.57 31.29
CA ALA A 64 32.98 -14.47 30.76
C ALA A 64 32.57 -15.75 30.05
N ARG A 65 31.28 -16.04 30.09
CA ARG A 65 30.63 -17.09 29.31
C ARG A 65 29.31 -16.58 28.75
N ILE A 66 29.05 -16.87 27.48
CA ILE A 66 27.73 -16.67 26.87
C ILE A 66 27.18 -18.05 26.51
N ILE A 67 25.94 -18.32 26.87
CA ILE A 67 25.24 -19.54 26.47
C ILE A 67 24.07 -19.13 25.59
N PHE A 68 23.96 -19.71 24.40
CA PHE A 68 22.84 -19.46 23.50
C PHE A 68 22.48 -20.74 22.74
N ASP A 69 21.20 -21.12 22.78
CA ASP A 69 20.67 -22.32 22.08
C ASP A 69 21.45 -23.62 22.35
N GLY A 70 21.89 -23.80 23.60
CA GLY A 70 22.66 -24.98 24.03
C GLY A 70 24.16 -24.96 23.69
N GLN A 71 24.67 -23.91 23.02
CA GLN A 71 26.10 -23.72 22.79
C GLN A 71 26.72 -22.75 23.79
N GLU A 72 27.96 -23.03 24.22
CA GLU A 72 28.72 -22.20 25.15
C GLU A 72 29.89 -21.50 24.43
N TYR A 73 30.01 -20.19 24.66
CA TYR A 73 31.09 -19.34 24.19
C TYR A 73 31.87 -18.85 25.40
N LEU A 74 33.18 -19.01 25.39
CA LEU A 74 34.02 -18.83 26.59
C LEU A 74 35.12 -17.80 26.36
N SER A 75 35.37 -16.96 27.36
CA SER A 75 36.57 -16.13 27.39
C SER A 75 37.82 -16.97 27.69
N SER A 76 39.00 -16.45 27.33
CA SER A 76 40.28 -17.11 27.64
C SER A 76 40.42 -17.40 29.14
N GLY A 77 40.77 -18.64 29.49
CA GLY A 77 41.02 -19.04 30.88
C GLY A 77 39.78 -19.21 31.75
N PHE A 78 38.58 -19.38 31.17
CA PHE A 78 37.31 -19.50 31.90
C PHE A 78 37.35 -20.58 33.00
N ARG A 79 36.94 -20.17 34.22
CA ARG A 79 36.70 -21.04 35.37
C ARG A 79 35.49 -20.53 36.12
N LEU A 80 34.49 -21.40 36.28
CA LEU A 80 33.30 -21.07 37.06
C LEU A 80 33.69 -20.88 38.53
N SER A 81 33.15 -19.83 39.15
CA SER A 81 33.35 -19.54 40.57
C SER A 81 32.01 -19.22 41.23
N GLN A 82 32.00 -19.19 42.57
CA GLN A 82 30.84 -18.75 43.34
C GLN A 82 30.56 -17.24 43.22
N TRP A 83 31.46 -16.48 42.60
CA TRP A 83 31.33 -15.03 42.39
C TRP A 83 30.93 -14.75 40.94
N THR A 84 29.66 -15.02 40.62
CA THR A 84 29.12 -14.93 39.26
C THR A 84 27.94 -13.95 39.21
N MET A 85 27.94 -13.08 38.20
CA MET A 85 26.81 -12.27 37.79
C MET A 85 26.21 -12.87 36.52
N THR A 86 24.88 -13.04 36.50
CA THR A 86 24.18 -13.65 35.37
C THR A 86 23.06 -12.75 34.86
N GLN A 87 22.95 -12.64 33.53
CA GLN A 87 21.84 -12.00 32.84
C GLN A 87 21.26 -12.96 31.79
N GLU A 88 20.00 -13.31 31.94
CA GLU A 88 19.26 -14.12 30.97
C GLU A 88 18.61 -13.25 29.89
N PHE A 89 18.44 -13.81 28.70
CA PHE A 89 17.76 -13.18 27.58
C PHE A 89 17.00 -14.20 26.72
N MET A 90 16.00 -13.73 25.98
CA MET A 90 15.20 -14.56 25.07
C MET A 90 15.05 -13.86 23.73
N THR A 91 15.16 -14.64 22.66
CA THR A 91 15.06 -14.18 21.27
C THR A 91 13.62 -14.32 20.75
N ILE A 92 13.33 -13.69 19.60
CA ILE A 92 11.97 -13.64 19.03
C ILE A 92 11.45 -15.02 18.57
N ASP A 93 12.34 -15.99 18.37
CA ASP A 93 12.04 -17.39 18.06
C ASP A 93 12.01 -18.30 19.31
N ASN A 94 11.85 -17.69 20.51
CA ASN A 94 11.79 -18.36 21.81
C ASN A 94 13.05 -19.16 22.20
N LYS A 95 14.23 -18.84 21.63
CA LYS A 95 15.49 -19.40 22.09
C LYS A 95 16.03 -18.62 23.28
N SER A 96 16.34 -19.33 24.35
CA SER A 96 16.94 -18.77 25.56
C SER A 96 18.46 -18.63 25.43
N GLY A 97 19.00 -17.55 25.99
CA GLY A 97 20.43 -17.38 26.21
C GLY A 97 20.72 -16.70 27.53
N ARG A 98 21.99 -16.70 27.95
CA ARG A 98 22.45 -15.96 29.12
C ARG A 98 23.92 -15.54 29.00
N ILE A 99 24.24 -14.43 29.63
CA ILE A 99 25.61 -13.93 29.81
C ILE A 99 25.97 -14.15 31.28
N GLU A 100 27.13 -14.75 31.52
CA GLU A 100 27.69 -14.97 32.84
C GLU A 100 29.07 -14.32 32.93
N ILE A 101 29.29 -13.52 33.98
CA ILE A 101 30.57 -12.92 34.30
C ILE A 101 31.02 -13.41 35.66
N CYS A 102 32.23 -13.96 35.75
CA CYS A 102 32.76 -14.58 36.96
C CYS A 102 34.08 -13.94 37.37
N TYR A 103 34.27 -13.69 38.67
CA TYR A 103 35.60 -13.41 39.22
C TYR A 103 36.28 -14.69 39.69
N VAL A 104 37.53 -14.93 39.29
CA VAL A 104 38.25 -16.19 39.61
C VAL A 104 38.83 -16.24 41.04
N LYS A 105 38.67 -15.17 41.82
CA LYS A 105 39.06 -15.09 43.24
C LYS A 105 38.10 -14.19 44.03
N LYS A 106 38.19 -14.24 45.36
CA LYS A 106 37.36 -13.43 46.25
C LYS A 106 37.76 -11.95 46.20
N PHE A 107 36.78 -11.07 46.05
CA PHE A 107 36.91 -9.62 46.19
C PHE A 107 35.97 -9.09 47.29
N PRO A 108 36.15 -7.85 47.77
CA PRO A 108 35.21 -7.21 48.70
C PRO A 108 33.80 -7.16 48.13
N SER A 109 32.79 -7.33 48.99
CA SER A 109 31.39 -7.18 48.57
C SER A 109 31.06 -5.70 48.34
N LEU A 110 30.41 -5.42 47.22
CA LEU A 110 29.92 -4.13 46.75
C LEU A 110 28.40 -4.20 46.62
N ASP A 111 27.83 -3.90 45.45
CA ASP A 111 26.38 -3.83 45.23
C ASP A 111 25.74 -5.21 44.99
N GLU A 112 26.37 -6.04 44.15
CA GLU A 112 25.92 -7.40 43.87
C GLU A 112 27.06 -8.39 44.05
N GLY A 113 27.21 -8.95 45.25
CA GLY A 113 28.42 -9.70 45.57
C GLY A 113 29.64 -8.78 45.37
N PRO A 114 30.68 -9.17 44.61
CA PRO A 114 31.83 -8.30 44.32
C PRO A 114 31.65 -7.32 43.15
N PHE A 115 30.46 -7.22 42.55
CA PHE A 115 30.22 -6.40 41.36
C PHE A 115 29.61 -5.03 41.69
N LEU A 116 29.90 -4.04 40.85
CA LEU A 116 29.35 -2.67 40.91
C LEU A 116 27.95 -2.61 40.26
N LYS A 117 27.15 -1.63 40.69
CA LYS A 117 25.85 -1.35 40.05
C LYS A 117 25.97 -1.03 38.56
N GLU A 118 27.01 -0.31 38.15
CA GLU A 118 27.30 0.02 36.75
C GLU A 118 27.58 -1.24 35.91
N GLU A 119 28.26 -2.24 36.49
CA GLU A 119 28.53 -3.52 35.83
C GLU A 119 27.25 -4.32 35.59
N ARG A 120 26.28 -4.28 36.52
CA ARG A 120 24.96 -4.88 36.32
C ARG A 120 24.23 -4.25 35.14
N HIS A 121 24.20 -2.91 35.07
CA HIS A 121 23.60 -2.19 33.95
C HIS A 121 24.32 -2.50 32.62
N LEU A 122 25.64 -2.69 32.65
CA LEU A 122 26.40 -3.09 31.47
C LEU A 122 25.97 -4.46 30.94
N VAL A 123 25.83 -5.50 31.78
CA VAL A 123 25.39 -6.83 31.30
C VAL A 123 23.97 -6.77 30.73
N GLU A 124 23.05 -6.02 31.35
CA GLU A 124 21.70 -5.82 30.85
C GLU A 124 21.70 -5.19 29.45
N ASN A 125 22.50 -4.14 29.25
CA ASN A 125 22.63 -3.47 27.96
C ASN A 125 23.24 -4.39 26.90
N LEU A 126 24.27 -5.15 27.24
CA LEU A 126 24.91 -6.10 26.34
C LEU A 126 23.97 -7.25 25.95
N ALA A 127 23.17 -7.75 26.89
CA ALA A 127 22.14 -8.75 26.58
C ALA A 127 21.11 -8.21 25.59
N SER A 128 20.65 -6.96 25.75
CA SER A 128 19.72 -6.31 24.82
C SER A 128 20.33 -6.15 23.41
N ILE A 129 21.59 -5.73 23.31
CA ILE A 129 22.32 -5.60 22.04
C ILE A 129 22.46 -6.95 21.33
N ILE A 130 22.83 -8.00 22.08
CA ILE A 130 22.96 -9.37 21.55
C ILE A 130 21.60 -9.89 21.05
N VAL A 131 20.52 -9.68 21.80
CA VAL A 131 19.16 -10.06 21.36
C VAL A 131 18.78 -9.32 20.07
N GLY A 132 19.03 -8.01 20.00
CA GLY A 132 18.75 -7.21 18.80
C GLY A 132 19.49 -7.71 17.56
N TYR A 133 20.77 -8.07 17.73
CA TYR A 133 21.58 -8.68 16.68
C TYR A 133 21.04 -10.04 16.24
N ILE A 134 20.85 -10.97 17.18
CA ILE A 134 20.38 -12.33 16.86
C ILE A 134 19.01 -12.26 16.18
N ASN A 135 18.09 -11.44 16.67
CA ASN A 135 16.77 -11.26 16.03
C ASN A 135 16.88 -10.71 14.61
N SER A 136 17.85 -9.80 14.36
CA SER A 136 18.09 -9.24 13.04
C SER A 136 18.64 -10.28 12.06
N GLU A 137 19.59 -11.11 12.50
CA GLU A 137 20.15 -12.18 11.68
C GLU A 137 19.14 -13.31 11.45
N THR A 138 18.39 -13.73 12.48
CA THR A 138 17.28 -14.68 12.34
C THR A 138 16.21 -14.13 11.38
N GLY A 139 15.90 -12.83 11.44
CA GLY A 139 15.00 -12.17 10.49
C GLY A 139 15.51 -12.23 9.05
N LYS A 140 16.79 -11.96 8.81
CA LYS A 140 17.43 -12.09 7.49
C LYS A 140 17.40 -13.53 6.98
N GLN A 141 17.69 -14.51 7.84
CA GLN A 141 17.64 -15.93 7.49
C GLN A 141 16.21 -16.39 7.16
N LEU A 142 15.20 -15.96 7.93
CA LEU A 142 13.79 -16.25 7.66
C LEU A 142 13.32 -15.61 6.33
N LEU A 143 13.76 -14.39 6.02
CA LEU A 143 13.48 -13.74 4.73
C LEU A 143 14.16 -14.45 3.56
N THR A 144 15.38 -14.95 3.76
CA THR A 144 16.16 -15.68 2.73
C THR A 144 15.58 -17.08 2.51
N GLN A 145 15.21 -17.79 3.58
CA GLN A 145 14.50 -19.07 3.51
C GLN A 145 13.08 -18.91 2.96
N ALA A 146 12.38 -17.81 3.23
CA ALA A 146 11.08 -17.51 2.62
C ALA A 146 11.20 -17.25 1.11
N LYS A 147 12.31 -16.68 0.63
CA LYS A 147 12.62 -16.55 -0.80
C LYS A 147 12.90 -17.93 -1.44
N TYR A 148 13.73 -18.77 -0.82
CA TYR A 148 14.04 -20.12 -1.33
C TYR A 148 12.89 -21.15 -1.20
N LYS A 149 12.04 -21.06 -0.17
CA LYS A 149 10.81 -21.89 -0.05
C LYS A 149 9.67 -21.40 -0.93
N SER A 150 9.78 -20.23 -1.57
CA SER A 150 8.75 -19.75 -2.51
C SER A 150 8.70 -20.53 -3.82
N GLU A 151 9.69 -21.39 -4.10
CA GLU A 151 9.69 -22.32 -5.24
C GLU A 151 9.17 -23.74 -4.91
N ALA A 152 8.79 -24.02 -3.65
CA ALA A 152 8.19 -25.31 -3.30
C ALA A 152 7.22 -25.19 -2.11
N LYS A 153 6.01 -24.64 -2.34
CA LYS A 153 4.93 -24.73 -1.34
C LYS A 153 4.18 -26.05 -1.48
N LYS A 154 4.39 -26.95 -0.52
CA LYS A 154 3.39 -27.98 -0.18
C LYS A 154 2.14 -27.29 0.36
N GLU A 155 1.00 -27.61 -0.22
CA GLU A 155 -0.32 -27.18 0.20
C GLU A 155 -0.60 -27.70 1.62
N ILE A 156 -0.86 -26.78 2.55
CA ILE A 156 -1.48 -27.11 3.83
C ILE A 156 -2.99 -26.98 3.60
N ILE A 157 -3.66 -28.13 3.51
CA ILE A 157 -5.11 -28.23 3.53
C ILE A 157 -5.50 -28.39 5.01
N GLY A 158 -6.10 -27.35 5.59
CA GLY A 158 -6.66 -27.33 6.94
C GLY A 158 -7.59 -26.11 7.10
N PRO A 159 -8.63 -26.19 7.94
CA PRO A 159 -9.69 -25.19 7.97
C PRO A 159 -9.20 -23.90 8.63
N TYR A 160 -9.34 -22.81 7.87
CA TYR A 160 -9.45 -21.41 8.30
C TYR A 160 -8.58 -20.95 9.49
N VAL A 161 -7.49 -20.24 9.19
CA VAL A 161 -6.83 -19.31 10.13
C VAL A 161 -7.25 -17.90 9.72
N PRO A 162 -7.85 -17.07 10.61
CA PRO A 162 -8.09 -15.68 10.31
C PRO A 162 -6.74 -14.99 10.13
N VAL A 163 -6.45 -14.51 8.93
CA VAL A 163 -5.20 -13.80 8.63
C VAL A 163 -5.40 -12.35 9.06
N THR A 164 -5.30 -12.07 10.36
CA THR A 164 -5.51 -10.75 10.99
C THR A 164 -4.41 -9.72 10.70
N ASN A 165 -3.47 -10.01 9.79
CA ASN A 165 -2.42 -9.06 9.46
C ASN A 165 -1.98 -9.23 8.00
N ARG A 166 -2.89 -8.91 7.08
CA ARG A 166 -2.64 -8.97 5.64
C ARG A 166 -1.64 -7.90 5.18
N LYS A 167 -1.21 -7.00 6.08
CA LYS A 167 -0.26 -5.91 5.81
C LYS A 167 -0.66 -5.15 4.54
N LEU A 168 -1.96 -4.95 4.34
CA LEU A 168 -2.52 -4.43 3.08
C LEU A 168 -1.88 -3.09 2.72
N LEU A 169 -1.83 -2.18 3.69
CA LEU A 169 -1.19 -0.87 3.55
C LEU A 169 0.31 -1.00 3.26
N GLN A 170 1.03 -1.84 4.00
CA GLN A 170 2.46 -2.01 3.81
C GLN A 170 2.78 -2.63 2.43
N ASN A 171 2.00 -3.61 1.97
CA ASN A 171 2.15 -4.20 0.63
C ASN A 171 1.83 -3.19 -0.47
N PHE A 172 0.78 -2.38 -0.28
CA PHE A 172 0.42 -1.29 -1.18
C PHE A 172 1.55 -0.24 -1.28
N LEU A 173 2.10 0.18 -0.14
CA LEU A 173 3.21 1.14 -0.08
C LEU A 173 4.48 0.55 -0.71
N ASN A 174 4.88 -0.66 -0.34
CA ASN A 174 6.09 -1.30 -0.88
C ASN A 174 6.02 -1.47 -2.40
N LYS A 175 4.85 -1.82 -2.95
CA LYS A 175 4.72 -2.02 -4.41
C LYS A 175 4.74 -0.69 -5.17
N ASN A 176 4.17 0.38 -4.60
CA ASN A 176 4.18 1.71 -5.20
C ASN A 176 5.50 2.46 -5.01
N ASN A 177 6.24 2.15 -3.93
CA ASN A 177 7.52 2.77 -3.59
C ASN A 177 8.74 1.91 -3.93
N ALA A 178 8.60 0.72 -4.53
CA ALA A 178 9.72 -0.20 -4.76
C ALA A 178 10.95 0.45 -5.42
N ASP A 179 10.75 1.29 -6.44
CA ASP A 179 11.85 2.00 -7.10
C ASP A 179 12.42 3.12 -6.20
N ARG A 180 11.58 3.78 -5.39
CA ARG A 180 12.00 4.77 -4.38
C ARG A 180 12.84 4.11 -3.28
N ASP A 181 12.40 2.97 -2.78
CA ASP A 181 13.07 2.21 -1.72
C ASP A 181 14.46 1.77 -2.17
N ILE A 182 14.61 1.31 -3.42
CA ILE A 182 15.94 1.01 -4.00
C ILE A 182 16.86 2.23 -3.93
N TYR A 183 16.40 3.44 -4.28
CA TYR A 183 17.24 4.63 -4.17
C TYR A 183 17.53 5.04 -2.73
N HIS A 184 16.62 4.78 -1.80
CA HIS A 184 16.87 5.00 -0.38
C HIS A 184 18.00 4.11 0.14
N ASP A 185 18.08 2.89 -0.35
CA ASP A 185 19.09 1.89 0.01
C ASP A 185 20.46 2.14 -0.67
N LEU A 186 20.57 3.10 -1.60
CA LEU A 186 21.84 3.52 -2.20
C LEU A 186 22.56 4.57 -1.37
N MET A 187 23.90 4.48 -1.35
CA MET A 187 24.79 5.31 -0.55
C MET A 187 24.40 5.40 0.93
N PRO A 188 24.27 4.26 1.64
CA PRO A 188 23.95 4.25 3.06
C PRO A 188 25.01 4.94 3.91
N PHE A 189 26.29 4.78 3.57
CA PHE A 189 27.38 5.49 4.23
C PHE A 189 27.57 6.88 3.62
N LYS A 190 27.62 7.89 4.47
CA LYS A 190 27.93 9.28 4.09
C LYS A 190 28.84 9.88 5.14
N VAL A 191 29.83 10.64 4.69
CA VAL A 191 30.72 11.36 5.60
C VAL A 191 29.95 12.54 6.18
N LYS A 192 29.81 12.58 7.51
CA LYS A 192 29.08 13.61 8.26
C LYS A 192 30.00 14.39 9.18
N GLU A 193 30.98 13.76 9.80
CA GLU A 193 31.92 14.41 10.73
C GLU A 193 33.36 14.19 10.26
N ILE A 194 34.07 15.29 9.99
CA ILE A 194 35.47 15.32 9.55
C ILE A 194 36.31 15.97 10.64
N LEU A 195 37.38 15.30 11.07
CA LEU A 195 38.40 15.88 11.94
C LEU A 195 39.56 16.38 11.09
N LEU A 196 39.77 17.69 11.05
CA LEU A 196 40.90 18.33 10.39
C LEU A 196 41.98 18.62 11.43
N VAL A 197 43.13 17.95 11.31
CA VAL A 197 44.29 18.20 12.16
C VAL A 197 45.26 19.06 11.38
N ALA A 198 45.41 20.31 11.78
CA ALA A 198 46.23 21.30 11.11
C ALA A 198 46.76 22.32 12.12
N ASN A 199 47.97 22.82 11.90
CA ASN A 199 48.45 23.96 12.68
C ASN A 199 47.63 25.22 12.32
N LEU A 200 47.68 26.22 13.20
CA LEU A 200 46.93 27.48 13.02
C LEU A 200 47.26 28.21 11.71
N TYR A 201 48.50 28.10 11.20
CA TYR A 201 48.92 28.76 9.97
C TYR A 201 48.31 28.09 8.73
N ASP A 202 48.39 26.76 8.65
CA ASP A 202 47.82 25.96 7.57
C ASP A 202 46.28 26.05 7.56
N ALA A 203 45.66 26.01 8.73
CA ALA A 203 44.22 26.23 8.89
C ALA A 203 43.81 27.63 8.42
N TYR A 204 44.62 28.66 8.72
CA TYR A 204 44.40 30.02 8.25
C TYR A 204 44.56 30.16 6.73
N CYS A 205 45.57 29.51 6.12
CA CYS A 205 45.77 29.50 4.66
C CYS A 205 44.54 28.93 3.94
N ILE A 206 44.02 27.79 4.42
CA ILE A 206 42.81 27.17 3.88
C ILE A 206 41.57 28.07 4.01
N GLU A 207 41.38 28.71 5.17
CA GLU A 207 40.27 29.64 5.42
C GLU A 207 40.34 30.88 4.52
N ARG A 208 41.53 31.46 4.35
CA ARG A 208 41.69 32.75 3.66
C ARG A 208 41.76 32.63 2.14
N GLU A 209 42.37 31.56 1.61
CA GLU A 209 42.50 31.33 0.15
C GLU A 209 41.26 30.65 -0.43
N GLY A 210 40.49 29.89 0.36
CA GLY A 210 39.37 29.09 -0.13
C GLY A 210 38.04 29.23 0.60
N ARG A 211 37.94 29.83 1.80
CA ARG A 211 36.71 29.74 2.62
C ARG A 211 36.17 28.30 2.66
N PHE A 212 37.03 27.40 3.11
CA PHE A 212 36.85 25.94 3.06
C PHE A 212 35.44 25.43 3.39
N ALA A 213 34.82 25.91 4.47
CA ALA A 213 33.45 25.53 4.82
C ALA A 213 32.41 26.06 3.81
N GLU A 214 32.57 27.29 3.29
CA GLU A 214 31.68 27.87 2.27
C GLU A 214 31.81 27.18 0.91
N GLN A 215 33.02 26.75 0.50
CA GLN A 215 33.20 26.08 -0.78
C GLN A 215 32.69 24.63 -0.77
N ILE A 216 32.87 23.90 0.34
CA ILE A 216 32.18 22.62 0.53
C ILE A 216 30.66 22.85 0.51
N SER A 217 30.16 23.90 1.17
CA SER A 217 28.74 24.25 1.17
C SER A 217 28.21 24.60 -0.23
N GLY A 218 28.95 25.41 -0.99
CA GLY A 218 28.59 25.86 -2.33
C GLY A 218 28.49 24.72 -3.34
N GLU A 219 29.45 23.78 -3.34
CA GLU A 219 29.39 22.59 -4.21
C GLU A 219 28.22 21.68 -3.82
N TYR A 220 27.96 21.46 -2.53
CA TYR A 220 26.81 20.67 -2.07
C TYR A 220 25.46 21.33 -2.40
N GLN A 221 25.36 22.66 -2.32
CA GLN A 221 24.16 23.41 -2.71
C GLN A 221 23.96 23.41 -4.23
N GLN A 222 24.99 23.67 -5.03
CA GLN A 222 24.92 23.63 -6.49
C GLN A 222 24.47 22.25 -7.00
N LEU A 223 24.88 21.19 -6.31
CA LEU A 223 24.62 19.80 -6.68
C LEU A 223 23.43 19.17 -5.94
N ASN A 224 22.62 19.98 -5.22
CA ASN A 224 21.42 19.55 -4.49
C ASN A 224 21.65 18.34 -3.55
N LEU A 225 22.80 18.28 -2.88
CA LEU A 225 23.16 17.21 -1.96
C LEU A 225 22.64 17.50 -0.54
N THR A 226 21.95 16.52 0.08
CA THR A 226 21.19 16.75 1.33
C THR A 226 21.98 16.67 2.63
N SER A 227 23.23 16.20 2.61
CA SER A 227 24.01 15.91 3.83
C SER A 227 25.38 16.55 3.72
N MET A 228 25.51 17.74 4.28
CA MET A 228 26.78 18.47 4.35
C MET A 228 27.61 17.95 5.52
N PRO A 229 28.90 17.61 5.32
CA PRO A 229 29.77 17.23 6.42
C PRO A 229 30.11 18.44 7.28
N ARG A 230 30.17 18.23 8.59
CA ARG A 230 30.71 19.17 9.57
C ARG A 230 32.20 18.92 9.73
N VAL A 231 32.98 20.00 9.74
CA VAL A 231 34.42 19.92 9.97
C VAL A 231 34.76 20.47 11.35
N THR A 232 35.58 19.73 12.09
CA THR A 232 36.14 20.14 13.39
C THR A 232 37.65 20.27 13.24
N GLY A 233 38.19 21.45 13.52
CA GLY A 233 39.63 21.71 13.44
C GLY A 233 40.30 21.52 14.81
N VAL A 234 41.45 20.85 14.84
CA VAL A 234 42.32 20.71 16.02
C VAL A 234 43.77 20.92 15.62
N SER A 235 44.60 21.32 16.59
CA SER A 235 45.99 21.75 16.34
C SER A 235 47.04 20.83 16.94
N THR A 236 46.68 20.03 17.95
CA THR A 236 47.60 19.15 18.67
C THR A 236 47.08 17.72 18.75
N LEU A 237 47.97 16.77 19.06
CA LEU A 237 47.57 15.38 19.30
C LEU A 237 46.64 15.25 20.51
N GLU A 238 46.87 16.00 21.58
CA GLU A 238 46.04 15.95 22.80
C GLU A 238 44.60 16.34 22.48
N GLU A 239 44.42 17.47 21.78
CA GLU A 239 43.11 17.91 21.27
C GLU A 239 42.49 16.89 20.30
N THR A 240 43.33 16.27 19.45
CA THR A 240 42.90 15.24 18.50
C THR A 240 42.32 14.03 19.22
N MET A 241 43.03 13.52 20.23
CA MET A 241 42.58 12.37 21.02
C MET A 241 41.36 12.72 21.88
N GLU A 242 41.33 13.92 22.48
CA GLU A 242 40.16 14.40 23.23
C GLU A 242 38.91 14.43 22.34
N GLN A 243 39.01 14.97 21.11
CA GLN A 243 37.90 14.99 20.16
C GLN A 243 37.47 13.57 19.76
N LEU A 244 38.42 12.70 19.41
CA LEU A 244 38.13 11.30 19.03
C LEU A 244 37.50 10.49 20.16
N HIS A 245 37.85 10.79 21.42
CA HIS A 245 37.24 10.16 22.61
C HIS A 245 35.85 10.75 22.91
N SER A 246 35.63 12.02 22.60
CA SER A 246 34.36 12.71 22.86
C SER A 246 33.23 12.38 21.87
N LYS A 247 33.55 12.21 20.58
CA LYS A 247 32.56 11.96 19.53
C LYS A 247 33.14 11.16 18.35
N HIS A 248 32.24 10.56 17.57
CA HIS A 248 32.62 9.81 16.38
C HIS A 248 32.96 10.73 15.20
N PHE A 249 34.00 10.36 14.46
CA PHE A 249 34.38 10.97 13.19
C PHE A 249 34.42 9.91 12.10
N ASP A 250 33.91 10.24 10.92
CA ASP A 250 33.90 9.34 9.76
C ASP A 250 35.25 9.35 9.03
N MET A 251 35.97 10.47 9.13
CA MET A 251 37.20 10.73 8.38
C MET A 251 38.12 11.69 9.13
N ILE A 252 39.43 11.46 9.04
CA ILE A 252 40.47 12.34 9.56
C ILE A 252 41.31 12.86 8.39
N ILE A 253 41.53 14.17 8.34
CA ILE A 253 42.43 14.83 7.39
C ILE A 253 43.60 15.40 8.18
N LEU A 254 44.80 14.88 7.96
CA LEU A 254 46.03 15.37 8.55
C LEU A 254 46.74 16.27 7.53
N MET A 255 46.89 17.55 7.87
CA MET A 255 47.65 18.46 7.03
C MET A 255 49.15 18.35 7.30
N VAL A 256 49.92 18.34 6.22
CA VAL A 256 51.38 18.45 6.27
C VAL A 256 51.77 19.86 5.88
N GLY A 257 52.33 20.57 6.84
CA GLY A 257 52.94 21.89 6.65
C GLY A 257 54.46 21.81 6.68
N VAL A 258 55.09 22.77 7.35
CA VAL A 258 56.56 22.80 7.53
C VAL A 258 57.07 21.57 8.30
N ASP A 259 56.27 21.08 9.26
CA ASP A 259 56.58 19.89 10.04
C ASP A 259 56.07 18.62 9.35
N LYS A 260 57.01 17.80 8.90
CA LYS A 260 56.74 16.59 8.11
C LYS A 260 56.69 15.32 8.95
N LYS A 261 57.17 15.36 10.20
CA LYS A 261 57.25 14.17 11.08
C LYS A 261 56.01 14.02 11.95
N THR A 262 55.58 15.13 12.54
CA THR A 262 54.46 15.14 13.50
C THR A 262 53.16 14.55 12.92
N PRO A 263 52.73 14.86 11.68
CA PRO A 263 51.54 14.24 11.10
C PRO A 263 51.61 12.72 10.97
N ILE A 264 52.79 12.16 10.70
CA ILE A 264 53.00 10.70 10.61
C ILE A 264 52.92 10.07 12.00
N GLU A 265 53.59 10.67 12.99
CA GLU A 265 53.51 10.19 14.38
C GLU A 265 52.07 10.23 14.92
N TYR A 266 51.31 11.24 14.49
CA TYR A 266 49.90 11.37 14.83
C TYR A 266 49.08 10.28 14.15
N SER A 267 49.30 10.00 12.85
CA SER A 267 48.59 8.93 12.15
C SER A 267 48.83 7.57 12.79
N GLU A 268 50.07 7.28 13.22
CA GLU A 268 50.40 6.04 13.92
C GLU A 268 49.68 5.89 15.25
N LYS A 269 49.72 6.92 16.10
CA LYS A 269 49.04 6.89 17.40
C LYS A 269 47.52 6.80 17.25
N ILE A 270 46.94 7.58 16.34
CA ILE A 270 45.50 7.55 16.08
C ILE A 270 45.08 6.17 15.58
N LYS A 271 45.79 5.59 14.60
CA LYS A 271 45.42 4.27 14.04
C LYS A 271 45.61 3.14 15.05
N SER A 272 46.45 3.32 16.07
CA SER A 272 46.63 2.34 17.15
C SER A 272 45.40 2.22 18.07
N GLU A 273 44.66 3.31 18.31
CA GLU A 273 43.44 3.32 19.11
C GLU A 273 42.16 3.25 18.25
N PHE A 274 42.19 3.83 17.04
CA PHE A 274 41.05 3.97 16.14
C PHE A 274 41.35 3.40 14.73
N PRO A 275 41.59 2.08 14.59
CA PRO A 275 42.02 1.47 13.34
C PRO A 275 40.98 1.54 12.20
N TYR A 276 39.70 1.76 12.53
CA TYR A 276 38.59 1.77 11.57
C TYR A 276 38.37 3.12 10.89
N ILE A 277 38.91 4.23 11.41
CA ILE A 277 38.71 5.57 10.84
C ILE A 277 39.70 5.77 9.70
N SER A 278 39.24 6.27 8.55
CA SER A 278 40.11 6.57 7.42
C SER A 278 40.92 7.84 7.66
N ILE A 279 42.25 7.76 7.51
CA ILE A 279 43.20 8.86 7.72
C ILE A 279 43.79 9.25 6.36
N PHE A 280 43.49 10.47 5.90
CA PHE A 280 44.04 11.02 4.66
C PHE A 280 45.07 12.09 4.99
N LEU A 281 46.23 12.06 4.33
CA LEU A 281 47.22 13.13 4.38
C LEU A 281 46.92 14.18 3.32
N LEU A 282 47.07 15.46 3.66
CA LEU A 282 46.95 16.57 2.72
C LEU A 282 48.25 17.38 2.69
N LEU A 283 48.94 17.35 1.55
CA LEU A 283 50.18 18.08 1.31
C LEU A 283 49.89 19.49 0.79
N ASN A 284 50.52 20.52 1.37
CA ASN A 284 50.36 21.91 0.95
C ASN A 284 51.44 22.40 -0.05
N ASN A 285 52.47 21.58 -0.32
CA ASN A 285 53.61 21.98 -1.14
C ASN A 285 54.05 20.85 -2.08
N ASP A 286 54.20 21.18 -3.36
CA ASP A 286 54.69 20.29 -4.42
C ASP A 286 56.09 19.71 -4.11
N ALA A 287 56.92 20.43 -3.38
CA ALA A 287 58.28 19.98 -3.02
C ALA A 287 58.29 18.79 -2.05
N ASP A 288 57.18 18.56 -1.32
CA ASP A 288 57.09 17.50 -0.32
C ASP A 288 56.57 16.18 -0.92
N ILE A 289 56.00 16.23 -2.12
CA ILE A 289 55.44 15.05 -2.80
C ILE A 289 56.48 13.93 -2.93
N ALA A 290 57.70 14.26 -3.39
CA ALA A 290 58.75 13.27 -3.61
C ALA A 290 59.16 12.54 -2.31
N LEU A 291 59.18 13.26 -1.18
CA LEU A 291 59.53 12.69 0.13
C LEU A 291 58.48 11.66 0.59
N PHE A 292 57.20 11.99 0.48
CA PHE A 292 56.11 11.12 0.92
C PHE A 292 55.78 10.01 -0.09
N GLU A 293 56.07 10.21 -1.38
CA GLU A 293 55.96 9.16 -2.40
C GLU A 293 57.09 8.11 -2.27
N GLU A 294 58.33 8.52 -1.96
CA GLU A 294 59.43 7.57 -1.68
C GLU A 294 59.18 6.75 -0.40
N GLN A 295 58.56 7.35 0.63
CA GLN A 295 58.25 6.69 1.91
C GLN A 295 56.88 5.99 1.94
N ARG A 296 56.16 5.94 0.81
CA ARG A 296 54.78 5.46 0.76
C ARG A 296 54.60 4.01 1.20
N THR A 297 55.61 3.15 0.98
CA THR A 297 55.64 1.76 1.46
C THR A 297 55.82 1.64 2.99
N GLU A 298 56.34 2.68 3.65
CA GLU A 298 56.54 2.72 5.10
C GLU A 298 55.32 3.32 5.85
N LEU A 299 54.52 4.15 5.17
CA LEU A 299 53.33 4.82 5.71
C LEU A 299 52.08 3.90 5.78
N LYS A 300 52.16 2.81 6.54
CA LYS A 300 51.05 1.82 6.66
C LYS A 300 49.78 2.36 7.34
N THR A 301 49.87 3.48 8.06
CA THR A 301 48.77 4.03 8.87
C THR A 301 47.95 5.09 8.14
N VAL A 302 48.39 5.51 6.95
CA VAL A 302 47.71 6.48 6.09
C VAL A 302 47.04 5.78 4.93
N ASP A 303 45.74 6.04 4.73
CA ASP A 303 44.94 5.36 3.71
C ASP A 303 45.15 5.95 2.30
N LYS A 304 45.24 7.29 2.18
CA LYS A 304 45.51 8.01 0.92
C LYS A 304 46.21 9.35 1.19
N ILE A 305 46.95 9.85 0.20
CA ILE A 305 47.62 11.15 0.22
C ILE A 305 46.94 12.06 -0.81
N PHE A 306 46.68 13.33 -0.51
CA PHE A 306 46.16 14.29 -1.48
C PHE A 306 47.06 15.52 -1.51
N VAL A 307 47.10 16.21 -2.65
CA VAL A 307 47.86 17.45 -2.82
C VAL A 307 46.88 18.61 -2.98
N TRP A 308 47.07 19.66 -2.20
CA TRP A 308 46.27 20.88 -2.29
C TRP A 308 47.07 22.01 -2.92
N ASN A 309 46.65 22.43 -4.11
CA ASN A 309 47.27 23.53 -4.88
C ASN A 309 46.42 24.80 -4.85
N GLY A 310 45.65 25.02 -3.78
CA GLY A 310 44.69 26.13 -3.66
C GLY A 310 43.28 25.82 -4.17
N GLU A 311 43.07 24.72 -4.91
CA GLU A 311 41.73 24.28 -5.33
C GLU A 311 41.02 23.47 -4.21
N SER A 312 39.93 24.00 -3.67
CA SER A 312 39.14 23.32 -2.62
C SER A 312 38.33 22.11 -3.08
N GLN A 313 38.14 21.93 -4.39
CA GLN A 313 37.39 20.79 -4.95
C GLN A 313 38.06 19.45 -4.61
N VAL A 314 39.35 19.45 -4.25
CA VAL A 314 40.06 18.29 -3.68
C VAL A 314 39.33 17.74 -2.44
N PHE A 315 38.84 18.58 -1.54
CA PHE A 315 38.14 18.11 -0.33
C PHE A 315 36.85 17.38 -0.67
N PHE A 316 36.10 17.89 -1.65
CA PHE A 316 34.92 17.21 -2.18
C PHE A 316 35.28 15.83 -2.75
N ALA A 317 36.36 15.75 -3.53
CA ALA A 317 36.84 14.50 -4.10
C ALA A 317 37.32 13.50 -3.02
N MET A 318 37.98 13.97 -1.96
CA MET A 318 38.38 13.14 -0.82
C MET A 318 37.18 12.49 -0.14
N ILE A 319 36.16 13.30 0.17
CA ILE A 319 34.91 12.83 0.79
C ILE A 319 34.22 11.79 -0.11
N LYS A 320 34.03 12.12 -1.39
CA LYS A 320 33.35 11.23 -2.34
C LYS A 320 34.13 9.95 -2.63
N SER A 321 35.45 10.02 -2.65
CA SER A 321 36.30 8.84 -2.80
C SER A 321 36.12 7.85 -1.66
N LEU A 322 36.01 8.34 -0.41
CA LEU A 322 35.74 7.49 0.73
C LEU A 322 34.30 6.92 0.69
N GLU A 323 33.31 7.77 0.39
CA GLU A 323 31.91 7.33 0.26
C GLU A 323 31.75 6.25 -0.81
N ASP A 324 32.34 6.43 -1.99
CA ASP A 324 32.25 5.46 -3.09
C ASP A 324 32.97 4.15 -2.74
N LYS A 325 34.16 4.21 -2.12
CA LYS A 325 34.92 3.02 -1.70
C LYS A 325 34.11 2.15 -0.71
N VAL A 326 33.42 2.78 0.24
CA VAL A 326 32.63 2.04 1.26
C VAL A 326 31.31 1.52 0.67
N ASN A 327 30.65 2.31 -0.19
CA ASN A 327 29.32 1.97 -0.67
C ASN A 327 29.29 1.08 -1.93
N VAL A 328 30.39 0.97 -2.69
CA VAL A 328 30.36 0.31 -4.02
C VAL A 328 29.82 -1.12 -3.99
N ASP A 329 30.13 -1.91 -2.98
CA ASP A 329 29.59 -3.28 -2.82
C ASP A 329 28.07 -3.31 -2.64
N ASN A 330 27.53 -2.40 -1.83
CA ASN A 330 26.09 -2.27 -1.61
C ASN A 330 25.39 -1.75 -2.88
N ASP A 331 25.95 -0.69 -3.45
CA ASP A 331 25.33 0.08 -4.51
C ASP A 331 25.33 -0.69 -5.85
N THR A 332 26.33 -1.55 -6.08
CA THR A 332 26.36 -2.50 -7.21
C THR A 332 25.33 -3.62 -7.03
N LYS A 333 25.22 -4.22 -5.84
CA LYS A 333 24.29 -5.33 -5.57
C LYS A 333 22.82 -4.88 -5.57
N ILE A 334 22.51 -3.77 -4.89
CA ILE A 334 21.13 -3.27 -4.75
C ILE A 334 20.71 -2.49 -5.99
N GLY A 335 21.55 -1.58 -6.47
CA GLY A 335 21.19 -0.66 -7.55
C GLY A 335 21.58 -1.11 -8.94
N LEU A 336 22.58 -1.99 -9.09
CA LEU A 336 23.42 -2.15 -10.30
C LEU A 336 24.29 -0.90 -10.60
N SER A 337 24.65 -0.11 -9.58
CA SER A 337 25.42 1.12 -9.78
C SER A 337 26.73 0.82 -10.51
N ARG A 338 27.04 1.59 -11.55
CA ARG A 338 28.21 1.35 -12.41
C ARG A 338 29.50 1.86 -11.77
N VAL A 339 30.64 1.33 -12.19
CA VAL A 339 31.96 1.64 -11.63
C VAL A 339 32.89 2.22 -12.69
N ILE A 340 33.53 3.33 -12.39
CA ILE A 340 34.65 3.91 -13.15
C ILE A 340 35.94 3.57 -12.40
N LEU A 341 36.86 2.85 -13.04
CA LEU A 341 38.16 2.53 -12.47
C LEU A 341 39.21 3.54 -12.97
N LEU A 342 39.77 4.31 -12.04
CA LEU A 342 40.91 5.19 -12.27
C LEU A 342 42.17 4.54 -11.71
N VAL A 343 43.19 4.35 -12.54
CA VAL A 343 44.51 3.82 -12.16
C VAL A 343 45.52 4.94 -12.29
N GLU A 344 45.96 5.44 -11.14
CA GLU A 344 46.91 6.55 -11.00
C GLU A 344 47.62 6.41 -9.66
N ASP A 345 48.94 6.31 -9.68
CA ASP A 345 49.78 6.19 -8.50
C ASP A 345 50.16 7.57 -7.94
N SER A 346 50.38 8.57 -8.80
CA SER A 346 50.84 9.89 -8.39
C SER A 346 49.77 10.72 -7.68
N ALA A 347 50.10 11.17 -6.47
CA ALA A 347 49.20 11.98 -5.65
C ALA A 347 48.83 13.31 -6.31
N LYS A 348 49.78 13.89 -7.07
CA LYS A 348 49.57 15.12 -7.82
C LYS A 348 48.49 14.99 -8.88
N TYR A 349 48.52 13.89 -9.65
CA TYR A 349 47.61 13.70 -10.76
C TYR A 349 46.22 13.31 -10.31
N TYR A 350 46.05 12.30 -9.44
CA TYR A 350 44.68 11.94 -9.03
C TYR A 350 44.01 13.04 -8.19
N SER A 351 44.77 13.86 -7.45
CA SER A 351 44.21 15.04 -6.76
C SER A 351 43.65 16.07 -7.73
N ARG A 352 44.14 16.13 -8.98
CA ARG A 352 43.60 16.96 -10.06
C ARG A 352 42.45 16.27 -10.80
N TYR A 353 42.60 14.98 -11.14
CA TYR A 353 41.61 14.24 -11.94
C TYR A 353 40.31 13.94 -11.20
N MET A 354 40.40 13.50 -9.93
CA MET A 354 39.23 13.06 -9.17
C MET A 354 38.15 14.16 -9.05
N PRO A 355 38.47 15.41 -8.68
CA PRO A 355 37.49 16.49 -8.68
C PRO A 355 36.77 16.67 -10.03
N MET A 356 37.54 16.62 -11.13
CA MET A 356 37.02 16.83 -12.50
C MET A 356 36.09 15.69 -12.92
N LEU A 357 36.43 14.45 -12.57
CA LEU A 357 35.59 13.28 -12.83
C LEU A 357 34.29 13.35 -12.03
N TYR A 358 34.37 13.63 -10.74
CA TYR A 358 33.18 13.74 -9.88
C TYR A 358 32.20 14.80 -10.37
N GLN A 359 32.69 15.99 -10.70
CA GLN A 359 31.86 17.07 -11.26
C GLN A 359 31.22 16.66 -12.59
N SER A 360 31.98 16.01 -13.46
CA SER A 360 31.47 15.57 -14.76
C SER A 360 30.37 14.51 -14.61
N VAL A 361 30.55 13.52 -13.74
CA VAL A 361 29.56 12.45 -13.50
C VAL A 361 28.29 13.01 -12.86
N LEU A 362 28.43 13.87 -11.84
CA LEU A 362 27.29 14.46 -11.13
C LEU A 362 26.46 15.38 -12.03
N ALA A 363 27.11 16.27 -12.78
CA ALA A 363 26.42 17.20 -13.67
C ALA A 363 25.63 16.47 -14.77
N GLN A 364 26.15 15.35 -15.29
CA GLN A 364 25.43 14.54 -16.28
C GLN A 364 24.25 13.79 -15.67
N THR A 365 24.41 13.24 -14.46
CA THR A 365 23.33 12.55 -13.75
C THR A 365 22.16 13.50 -13.48
N GLN A 366 22.45 14.76 -13.10
CA GLN A 366 21.43 15.76 -12.82
C GLN A 366 20.58 16.13 -14.04
N ARG A 367 21.20 16.32 -15.22
CA ARG A 367 20.48 16.65 -16.46
C ARG A 367 19.40 15.63 -16.80
N ILE A 368 19.72 14.34 -16.70
CA ILE A 368 18.79 13.24 -17.01
C ILE A 368 17.61 13.23 -16.04
N ILE A 369 17.86 13.58 -14.78
CA ILE A 369 16.84 13.64 -13.75
C ILE A 369 15.88 14.81 -13.99
N ASP A 370 16.40 15.95 -14.45
CA ASP A 370 15.61 17.14 -14.77
C ASP A 370 14.70 16.93 -15.99
N ASP A 371 15.14 16.15 -16.97
CA ASP A 371 14.36 15.84 -18.18
C ASP A 371 13.17 14.87 -17.93
N VAL A 372 13.16 14.14 -16.81
CA VAL A 372 12.23 13.01 -16.57
C VAL A 372 11.28 13.21 -15.37
N SER A 373 11.64 14.00 -14.35
CA SER A 373 10.90 14.07 -13.08
C SER A 373 10.37 15.46 -12.75
N THR A 374 9.11 15.55 -12.33
CA THR A 374 8.49 16.77 -11.78
C THR A 374 8.63 16.88 -10.25
N ASP A 375 8.89 15.79 -9.53
CA ASP A 375 9.00 15.75 -8.06
C ASP A 375 10.45 15.98 -7.57
N ALA A 376 10.68 17.11 -6.90
CA ALA A 376 11.99 17.56 -6.42
C ALA A 376 12.64 16.61 -5.40
N GLN A 377 11.87 15.94 -4.53
CA GLN A 377 12.43 15.01 -3.54
C GLN A 377 12.93 13.73 -4.21
N TYR A 378 12.20 13.27 -5.23
CA TYR A 378 12.58 12.09 -6.00
C TYR A 378 13.82 12.33 -6.86
N LYS A 379 14.07 13.58 -7.32
CA LYS A 379 15.30 13.95 -8.03
C LYS A 379 16.55 13.70 -7.20
N ILE A 380 16.54 14.06 -5.93
CA ILE A 380 17.68 13.90 -5.01
C ILE A 380 18.03 12.42 -4.81
N LEU A 381 17.01 11.57 -4.69
CA LEU A 381 17.20 10.12 -4.51
C LEU A 381 17.88 9.49 -5.73
N ARG A 382 17.51 9.92 -6.95
CA ARG A 382 18.11 9.44 -8.20
C ARG A 382 19.60 9.77 -8.34
N LEU A 383 20.08 10.89 -7.78
CA LEU A 383 21.51 11.24 -7.79
C LEU A 383 22.40 10.22 -7.06
N ARG A 384 21.83 9.38 -6.18
CA ARG A 384 22.57 8.33 -5.46
C ARG A 384 22.99 7.17 -6.36
N ALA A 385 22.27 6.97 -7.47
CA ALA A 385 22.55 5.95 -8.47
C ALA A 385 23.63 6.34 -9.49
N ARG A 386 24.31 7.49 -9.30
CA ARG A 386 25.46 7.87 -10.13
C ARG A 386 26.53 6.75 -10.13
N PRO A 387 27.32 6.62 -11.21
CA PRO A 387 28.49 5.77 -11.20
C PRO A 387 29.46 6.09 -10.05
N LYS A 388 30.03 5.05 -9.44
CA LYS A 388 31.05 5.13 -8.39
C LYS A 388 32.43 5.22 -9.02
N ILE A 389 33.31 6.05 -8.47
CA ILE A 389 34.69 6.18 -8.96
C ILE A 389 35.62 5.49 -7.96
N LEU A 390 36.38 4.49 -8.42
CA LEU A 390 37.36 3.77 -7.61
C LEU A 390 38.77 4.08 -8.11
N LEU A 391 39.67 4.42 -7.18
CA LEU A 391 41.06 4.76 -7.47
C LEU A 391 42.00 3.62 -7.04
N ALA A 392 42.70 3.02 -8.01
CA ALA A 392 43.81 2.10 -7.80
C ALA A 392 45.16 2.81 -8.00
N SER A 393 46.17 2.46 -7.21
CA SER A 393 47.52 3.02 -7.31
C SER A 393 48.58 2.05 -7.81
N ASN A 394 48.24 0.79 -8.08
CA ASN A 394 49.13 -0.20 -8.66
C ASN A 394 48.33 -1.25 -9.46
N TYR A 395 49.06 -2.11 -10.18
CA TYR A 395 48.49 -3.15 -11.03
C TYR A 395 47.58 -4.12 -10.27
N GLU A 396 48.02 -4.57 -9.08
CA GLU A 396 47.33 -5.57 -8.29
C GLU A 396 46.00 -5.05 -7.74
N GLU A 397 45.98 -3.81 -7.25
CA GLU A 397 44.77 -3.15 -6.78
C GLU A 397 43.79 -2.94 -7.93
N ALA A 398 44.28 -2.54 -9.11
CA ALA A 398 43.45 -2.37 -10.31
C ALA A 398 42.81 -3.69 -10.75
N MET A 399 43.57 -4.79 -10.80
CA MET A 399 43.05 -6.11 -11.16
C MET A 399 42.09 -6.66 -10.10
N ASN A 400 42.34 -6.42 -8.81
CA ASN A 400 41.41 -6.82 -7.75
C ASN A 400 40.06 -6.10 -7.89
N ILE A 401 40.07 -4.79 -8.16
CA ILE A 401 38.85 -4.02 -8.42
C ILE A 401 38.15 -4.52 -9.69
N TYR A 402 38.91 -4.79 -10.76
CA TYR A 402 38.37 -5.37 -12.00
C TYR A 402 37.67 -6.69 -11.74
N TYR A 403 38.33 -7.70 -11.14
CA TYR A 403 37.71 -9.00 -10.92
C TYR A 403 36.48 -8.94 -10.01
N LYS A 404 36.49 -8.04 -9.03
CA LYS A 404 35.37 -7.87 -8.10
C LYS A 404 34.16 -7.18 -8.74
N PHE A 405 34.39 -6.25 -9.69
CA PHE A 405 33.33 -5.40 -10.24
C PHE A 405 33.22 -5.41 -11.78
N LYS A 406 33.81 -6.40 -12.47
CA LYS A 406 33.85 -6.49 -13.94
C LYS A 406 32.48 -6.34 -14.61
N ASP A 407 31.43 -6.93 -14.03
CA ASP A 407 30.06 -6.88 -14.58
C ASP A 407 29.42 -5.49 -14.46
N PHE A 408 29.99 -4.63 -13.61
CA PHE A 408 29.54 -3.27 -13.34
C PHE A 408 30.48 -2.20 -13.90
N LEU A 409 31.61 -2.60 -14.49
CA LEU A 409 32.63 -1.68 -14.97
C LEU A 409 32.13 -0.91 -16.20
N LEU A 410 32.25 0.41 -16.11
CA LEU A 410 31.75 1.36 -17.08
C LEU A 410 32.86 1.84 -18.01
N CYS A 411 34.00 2.21 -17.44
CA CYS A 411 35.21 2.54 -18.18
C CYS A 411 36.45 2.38 -17.29
N LEU A 412 37.60 2.28 -17.95
CA LEU A 412 38.92 2.28 -17.34
C LEU A 412 39.68 3.55 -17.76
N ILE A 413 40.26 4.25 -16.81
CA ILE A 413 41.18 5.37 -17.03
C ILE A 413 42.49 4.97 -16.40
N SER A 414 43.55 4.80 -17.18
CA SER A 414 44.82 4.27 -16.70
C SER A 414 45.98 5.15 -17.11
N ASP A 415 46.89 5.45 -16.17
CA ASP A 415 48.25 5.88 -16.53
C ASP A 415 49.00 4.77 -17.29
N VAL A 416 50.06 5.14 -17.99
CA VAL A 416 50.91 4.20 -18.73
C VAL A 416 51.95 3.57 -17.80
N LYS A 417 52.52 4.37 -16.90
CA LYS A 417 53.59 3.98 -16.00
C LYS A 417 53.08 3.97 -14.56
N PHE A 418 53.14 2.83 -13.90
CA PHE A 418 52.87 2.70 -12.46
C PHE A 418 53.47 1.37 -11.94
N PRO A 419 53.51 1.15 -10.61
CA PRO A 419 54.09 -0.06 -10.04
C PRO A 419 53.30 -1.34 -10.35
N LYS A 420 54.02 -2.40 -10.70
CA LYS A 420 53.57 -3.79 -10.80
C LYS A 420 54.50 -4.66 -9.98
N GLU A 421 53.96 -5.48 -9.09
CA GLU A 421 54.70 -6.25 -8.08
C GLU A 421 55.66 -5.39 -7.23
N GLY A 422 55.30 -4.11 -7.03
CA GLY A 422 56.11 -3.13 -6.31
C GLY A 422 57.24 -2.49 -7.11
N VAL A 423 57.41 -2.83 -8.40
CA VAL A 423 58.43 -2.26 -9.30
C VAL A 423 57.77 -1.39 -10.37
N PHE A 424 58.30 -0.19 -10.62
CA PHE A 424 57.82 0.67 -11.69
C PHE A 424 58.06 0.05 -13.06
N GLU A 425 56.99 -0.23 -13.81
CA GLU A 425 57.06 -0.65 -15.20
C GLU A 425 56.59 0.48 -16.13
N GLU A 426 57.36 0.76 -17.18
CA GLU A 426 57.03 1.80 -18.17
C GLU A 426 55.75 1.47 -18.96
N ASP A 427 55.43 0.19 -19.15
CA ASP A 427 54.30 -0.28 -19.95
C ASP A 427 53.16 -0.91 -19.10
N ALA A 428 53.17 -0.70 -17.77
CA ALA A 428 52.22 -1.33 -16.85
C ALA A 428 50.75 -1.12 -17.26
N GLY A 429 50.41 0.11 -17.64
CA GLY A 429 49.06 0.47 -18.09
C GLY A 429 48.69 -0.13 -19.43
N ILE A 430 49.66 -0.26 -20.34
CA ILE A 430 49.45 -0.91 -21.64
C ILE A 430 49.15 -2.40 -21.43
N GLN A 431 49.88 -3.06 -20.53
CA GLN A 431 49.63 -4.45 -20.15
C GLN A 431 48.25 -4.63 -19.50
N LEU A 432 47.91 -3.76 -18.55
CA LEU A 432 46.62 -3.79 -17.85
C LEU A 432 45.45 -3.69 -18.85
N VAL A 433 45.53 -2.72 -19.75
CA VAL A 433 44.50 -2.52 -20.78
C VAL A 433 44.40 -3.71 -21.71
N LYS A 434 45.52 -4.33 -22.07
CA LYS A 434 45.53 -5.52 -22.92
C LYS A 434 44.84 -6.69 -22.24
N GLU A 435 45.18 -6.98 -20.97
CA GLU A 435 44.59 -8.08 -20.19
C GLU A 435 43.07 -7.88 -20.02
N ILE A 436 42.64 -6.66 -19.67
CA ILE A 436 41.22 -6.34 -19.51
C ILE A 436 40.47 -6.40 -20.86
N LYS A 437 41.08 -5.95 -21.96
CA LYS A 437 40.43 -5.98 -23.28
C LYS A 437 40.40 -7.37 -23.92
N ASP A 438 41.30 -8.27 -23.55
CA ASP A 438 41.26 -9.66 -24.01
C ASP A 438 40.00 -10.38 -23.46
N GLU A 439 39.58 -10.05 -22.23
CA GLU A 439 38.32 -10.54 -21.65
C GLU A 439 37.10 -9.67 -22.00
N TYR A 440 37.28 -8.34 -22.08
CA TYR A 440 36.20 -7.38 -22.34
C TYR A 440 36.54 -6.38 -23.48
N PRO A 441 36.48 -6.81 -24.75
CA PRO A 441 37.01 -6.07 -25.90
C PRO A 441 36.39 -4.70 -26.15
N ASN A 442 35.13 -4.52 -25.71
CA ASN A 442 34.35 -3.31 -25.96
C ASN A 442 34.40 -2.29 -24.82
N LEU A 443 35.17 -2.53 -23.76
CA LEU A 443 35.30 -1.59 -22.65
C LEU A 443 35.86 -0.24 -23.14
N PRO A 444 35.19 0.90 -22.85
CA PRO A 444 35.78 2.21 -23.07
C PRO A 444 37.00 2.42 -22.17
N VAL A 445 38.14 2.75 -22.78
CA VAL A 445 39.41 2.96 -22.06
C VAL A 445 40.04 4.29 -22.45
N ILE A 446 40.50 5.03 -21.45
CA ILE A 446 41.42 6.16 -21.59
C ILE A 446 42.81 5.73 -21.12
N LEU A 447 43.78 5.83 -22.01
CA LEU A 447 45.20 5.81 -21.65
C LEU A 447 45.66 7.26 -21.46
N GLN A 448 46.21 7.59 -20.29
CA GLN A 448 46.77 8.91 -20.03
C GLN A 448 48.29 8.82 -19.87
N SER A 449 49.03 9.81 -20.38
CA SER A 449 50.47 9.91 -20.21
C SER A 449 50.94 11.35 -20.40
N SER A 450 52.08 11.70 -19.83
CA SER A 450 52.80 12.94 -20.17
C SER A 450 53.62 12.79 -21.46
N ASP A 451 53.96 11.55 -21.85
CA ASP A 451 54.67 11.25 -23.09
C ASP A 451 53.67 11.02 -24.23
N VAL A 452 53.77 11.85 -25.27
CA VAL A 452 52.89 11.82 -26.45
C VAL A 452 53.16 10.59 -27.32
N THR A 453 54.33 9.95 -27.22
CA THR A 453 54.63 8.73 -28.00
C THR A 453 53.67 7.58 -27.66
N ASN A 454 53.14 7.55 -26.43
CA ASN A 454 52.15 6.58 -25.97
C ASN A 454 50.79 6.69 -26.68
N ALA A 455 50.54 7.78 -27.43
CA ALA A 455 49.34 7.89 -28.28
C ALA A 455 49.27 6.79 -29.34
N ALA A 456 50.43 6.35 -29.87
CA ALA A 456 50.48 5.26 -30.84
C ALA A 456 50.06 3.92 -30.20
N HIS A 457 50.46 3.67 -28.96
CA HIS A 457 50.05 2.48 -28.20
C HIS A 457 48.54 2.50 -27.91
N ALA A 458 47.99 3.64 -27.50
CA ALA A 458 46.56 3.80 -27.32
C ALA A 458 45.77 3.54 -28.62
N PHE A 459 46.25 4.04 -29.76
CA PHE A 459 45.62 3.78 -31.07
C PHE A 459 45.60 2.29 -31.42
N ASN A 460 46.73 1.59 -31.22
CA ASN A 460 46.84 0.14 -31.49
C ASN A 460 45.90 -0.68 -30.59
N LEU A 461 45.72 -0.27 -29.34
CA LEU A 461 44.79 -0.89 -28.40
C LEU A 461 43.33 -0.44 -28.59
N LYS A 462 43.03 0.42 -29.58
CA LYS A 462 41.70 1.03 -29.79
C LYS A 462 41.18 1.77 -28.55
N CYS A 463 42.06 2.53 -27.90
CA CYS A 463 41.76 3.33 -26.70
C CYS A 463 41.82 4.83 -27.02
N SER A 464 41.14 5.64 -26.22
CA SER A 464 41.33 7.09 -26.27
C SER A 464 42.62 7.47 -25.56
N PHE A 465 43.36 8.45 -26.08
CA PHE A 465 44.58 8.96 -25.45
C PHE A 465 44.34 10.37 -24.91
N ILE A 466 44.80 10.64 -23.70
CA ILE A 466 44.77 11.98 -23.09
C ILE A 466 46.17 12.35 -22.60
N ASN A 467 46.66 13.51 -23.04
CA ASN A 467 47.91 14.06 -22.53
C ASN A 467 47.68 14.75 -21.18
N LYS A 468 48.39 14.32 -20.13
CA LYS A 468 48.32 14.88 -18.76
C LYS A 468 48.66 16.37 -18.69
N ASN A 469 49.48 16.86 -19.63
CA ASN A 469 49.91 18.25 -19.74
C ASN A 469 49.04 19.09 -20.67
N SER A 470 47.93 18.55 -21.19
CA SER A 470 47.02 19.30 -22.07
C SER A 470 46.36 20.48 -21.35
N GLU A 471 46.31 21.63 -22.00
CA GLU A 471 45.53 22.79 -21.53
C GLU A 471 44.01 22.52 -21.58
N THR A 472 43.55 21.57 -22.41
CA THR A 472 42.13 21.21 -22.59
C THR A 472 41.69 19.99 -21.80
N LEU A 473 42.52 19.46 -20.88
CA LEU A 473 42.28 18.21 -20.16
C LEU A 473 40.84 18.07 -19.59
N ARG A 474 40.30 19.15 -19.00
CA ARG A 474 38.94 19.18 -18.44
C ARG A 474 37.86 18.95 -19.50
N HIS A 475 38.06 19.55 -20.67
CA HIS A 475 37.13 19.42 -21.78
C HIS A 475 37.14 17.99 -22.34
N ASP A 476 38.33 17.41 -22.49
CA ASP A 476 38.54 16.09 -23.09
C ASP A 476 37.91 14.98 -22.24
N ILE A 477 38.12 15.01 -20.92
CA ILE A 477 37.46 14.10 -19.96
C ILE A 477 35.94 14.24 -20.04
N ARG A 478 35.43 15.49 -20.07
CA ARG A 478 33.99 15.75 -20.11
C ARG A 478 33.35 15.24 -21.40
N LEU A 479 34.04 15.39 -22.54
CA LEU A 479 33.60 14.86 -23.83
C LEU A 479 33.56 13.33 -23.80
N PHE A 480 34.60 12.68 -23.27
CA PHE A 480 34.65 11.23 -23.15
C PHE A 480 33.49 10.69 -22.28
N ILE A 481 33.29 11.28 -21.10
CA ILE A 481 32.20 10.92 -20.18
C ILE A 481 30.84 11.08 -20.88
N ARG A 482 30.63 12.16 -21.63
CA ARG A 482 29.38 12.38 -22.36
C ARG A 482 29.16 11.32 -23.46
N GLN A 483 30.20 10.94 -24.18
CA GLN A 483 30.09 10.06 -25.34
C GLN A 483 29.95 8.57 -24.97
N PHE A 484 30.65 8.12 -23.93
CA PHE A 484 30.76 6.69 -23.61
C PHE A 484 29.90 6.24 -22.44
N LEU A 485 29.38 7.17 -21.61
CA LEU A 485 28.57 6.79 -20.44
C LEU A 485 27.06 6.78 -20.71
N GLY A 486 26.62 6.98 -21.96
CA GLY A 486 25.20 6.93 -22.34
C GLY A 486 24.35 8.04 -21.70
N PHE A 487 24.98 9.11 -21.23
CA PHE A 487 24.30 10.25 -20.63
C PHE A 487 23.76 11.18 -21.72
N GLY A 488 22.46 11.07 -22.02
CA GLY A 488 21.76 11.84 -23.06
C GLY A 488 20.64 11.06 -23.72
N ASP A 489 20.18 11.49 -24.89
CA ASP A 489 19.21 10.75 -25.70
C ASP A 489 19.81 9.41 -26.19
N PHE A 490 18.97 8.38 -26.37
CA PHE A 490 19.44 7.11 -26.93
C PHE A 490 19.63 7.29 -28.44
N VAL A 491 20.89 7.30 -28.88
CA VAL A 491 21.22 7.36 -30.30
C VAL A 491 21.35 5.95 -30.84
N TYR A 492 20.37 5.51 -31.63
CA TYR A 492 20.46 4.29 -32.43
C TYR A 492 21.54 4.46 -33.50
N LYS A 493 22.41 3.46 -33.61
CA LYS A 493 23.55 3.45 -34.53
C LYS A 493 23.56 2.21 -35.40
N ASP A 494 24.08 2.35 -36.62
CA ASP A 494 24.36 1.21 -37.50
C ASP A 494 25.62 0.43 -37.04
N ALA A 495 25.96 -0.63 -37.76
CA ALA A 495 27.14 -1.45 -37.47
C ALA A 495 28.47 -0.66 -37.54
N ASP A 496 28.50 0.41 -38.35
CA ASP A 496 29.64 1.30 -38.57
C ASP A 496 29.70 2.46 -37.55
N GLY A 497 28.65 2.62 -36.73
CA GLY A 497 28.56 3.63 -35.68
C GLY A 497 27.92 4.95 -36.10
N ASN A 498 27.36 5.05 -37.30
CA ASN A 498 26.63 6.22 -37.77
C ASN A 498 25.24 6.29 -37.12
N GLU A 499 24.74 7.50 -36.90
CA GLU A 499 23.45 7.74 -36.26
C GLU A 499 22.27 7.46 -37.21
N ILE A 500 21.29 6.70 -36.72
CA ILE A 500 20.04 6.35 -37.41
C ILE A 500 18.87 7.17 -36.87
N ALA A 501 18.70 7.17 -35.55
CA ALA A 501 17.59 7.81 -34.87
C ALA A 501 17.94 8.13 -33.41
N THR A 502 17.24 9.09 -32.81
CA THR A 502 17.53 9.59 -31.46
C THR A 502 16.26 9.54 -30.61
N ALA A 503 16.23 8.72 -29.56
CA ALA A 503 15.11 8.62 -28.62
C ALA A 503 15.35 9.41 -27.34
N LYS A 504 14.45 10.35 -27.03
CA LYS A 504 14.51 11.20 -25.83
C LYS A 504 13.80 10.60 -24.64
N SER A 505 12.73 9.85 -24.91
CA SER A 505 11.85 9.24 -23.90
C SER A 505 11.79 7.72 -24.03
N LEU A 506 11.36 7.02 -22.98
CA LEU A 506 11.13 5.57 -23.02
C LEU A 506 10.08 5.20 -24.07
N ARG A 507 9.12 6.10 -24.32
CA ARG A 507 8.09 5.93 -25.35
C ARG A 507 8.69 5.96 -26.76
N GLU A 508 9.48 6.99 -27.07
CA GLU A 508 10.19 7.08 -28.36
C GLU A 508 11.15 5.91 -28.55
N PHE A 509 11.81 5.47 -27.48
CA PHE A 509 12.65 4.28 -27.49
C PHE A 509 11.85 3.02 -27.86
N GLU A 510 10.67 2.81 -27.27
CA GLU A 510 9.76 1.71 -27.63
C GLU A 510 9.28 1.82 -29.09
N GLU A 511 8.85 3.02 -29.52
CA GLU A 511 8.36 3.27 -30.88
C GLU A 511 9.43 2.99 -31.94
N TYR A 512 10.69 3.40 -31.71
CA TYR A 512 11.78 3.12 -32.66
C TYR A 512 12.20 1.65 -32.66
N LEU A 513 12.07 0.90 -31.56
CA LEU A 513 12.38 -0.53 -31.56
C LEU A 513 11.62 -1.31 -32.64
N TYR A 514 10.39 -0.91 -32.99
CA TYR A 514 9.61 -1.55 -34.06
C TYR A 514 10.19 -1.37 -35.47
N HIS A 515 10.98 -0.31 -35.70
CA HIS A 515 11.38 0.11 -37.04
C HIS A 515 12.89 0.10 -37.27
N ILE A 516 13.71 0.07 -36.22
CA ILE A 516 15.16 0.09 -36.37
C ILE A 516 15.72 -1.23 -36.95
N PRO A 517 16.78 -1.18 -37.78
CA PRO A 517 17.40 -2.37 -38.37
C PRO A 517 17.96 -3.37 -37.34
N ALA A 518 17.95 -4.66 -37.70
CA ALA A 518 18.48 -5.74 -36.87
C ALA A 518 19.97 -5.56 -36.50
N GLU A 519 20.78 -5.03 -37.42
CA GLU A 519 22.20 -4.73 -37.18
C GLU A 519 22.40 -3.68 -36.07
N SER A 520 21.47 -2.74 -35.94
CA SER A 520 21.46 -1.75 -34.86
C SER A 520 21.17 -2.41 -33.50
N LEU A 521 20.19 -3.32 -33.45
CA LEU A 521 19.90 -4.10 -32.24
C LEU A 521 21.14 -4.88 -31.78
N VAL A 522 21.80 -5.56 -32.72
CA VAL A 522 23.01 -6.34 -32.44
C VAL A 522 24.14 -5.43 -31.94
N TYR A 523 24.34 -4.27 -32.58
CA TYR A 523 25.32 -3.28 -32.17
C TYR A 523 25.12 -2.81 -30.73
N HIS A 524 23.88 -2.47 -30.37
CA HIS A 524 23.55 -1.92 -29.05
C HIS A 524 23.48 -2.98 -27.95
N ALA A 525 22.95 -4.18 -28.23
CA ALA A 525 22.90 -5.26 -27.25
C ALA A 525 24.29 -5.83 -26.94
N ASN A 526 25.20 -5.95 -27.92
CA ASN A 526 26.58 -6.40 -27.67
C ASN A 526 27.38 -5.46 -26.76
N LYS A 527 26.95 -4.20 -26.67
CA LYS A 527 27.61 -3.16 -25.87
C LYS A 527 26.80 -2.78 -24.63
N ASN A 528 25.76 -3.56 -24.28
CA ASN A 528 24.87 -3.30 -23.14
C ASN A 528 24.24 -1.90 -23.12
N HIS A 529 24.13 -1.23 -24.29
CA HIS A 529 23.66 0.15 -24.36
C HIS A 529 22.21 0.29 -23.86
N PHE A 530 21.35 -0.70 -24.08
CA PHE A 530 19.95 -0.68 -23.66
C PHE A 530 19.80 -0.63 -22.14
N SER A 531 20.44 -1.57 -21.42
CA SER A 531 20.37 -1.61 -19.95
C SER A 531 21.07 -0.40 -19.33
N LEU A 532 22.18 0.07 -19.91
CA LEU A 532 22.88 1.28 -19.48
C LEU A 532 22.01 2.53 -19.58
N TRP A 533 21.34 2.72 -20.72
CA TRP A 533 20.51 3.91 -20.95
C TRP A 533 19.26 3.94 -20.07
N LEU A 534 18.58 2.80 -19.92
CA LEU A 534 17.41 2.67 -19.03
C LEU A 534 17.78 2.92 -17.58
N MET A 535 18.94 2.40 -17.17
CA MET A 535 19.44 2.62 -15.82
C MET A 535 19.76 4.09 -15.55
N ALA A 536 20.37 4.79 -16.51
CA ALA A 536 20.67 6.21 -16.39
C ALA A 536 19.40 7.08 -16.20
N ARG A 537 18.26 6.67 -16.77
CA ARG A 537 16.95 7.34 -16.62
C ARG A 537 16.14 6.90 -15.39
N GLY A 538 16.66 5.92 -14.64
CA GLY A 538 16.05 5.43 -13.42
C GLY A 538 15.00 4.34 -13.60
N GLU A 539 14.95 3.70 -14.77
CA GLU A 539 14.10 2.53 -15.04
C GLU A 539 14.78 1.23 -14.57
N ILE A 540 15.12 1.18 -13.27
CA ILE A 540 16.01 0.17 -12.67
C ILE A 540 15.47 -1.26 -12.86
N ARG A 541 14.16 -1.47 -12.67
CA ARG A 541 13.56 -2.81 -12.81
C ARG A 541 13.64 -3.34 -14.24
N VAL A 542 13.40 -2.48 -15.23
CA VAL A 542 13.51 -2.83 -16.66
C VAL A 542 14.98 -3.11 -17.01
N ALA A 543 15.89 -2.26 -16.56
CA ALA A 543 17.33 -2.46 -16.75
C ALA A 543 17.82 -3.78 -16.14
N LYS A 544 17.34 -4.15 -14.94
CA LYS A 544 17.64 -5.42 -14.27
C LYS A 544 17.11 -6.64 -15.00
N MET A 545 15.98 -6.53 -15.69
CA MET A 545 15.43 -7.62 -16.50
C MET A 545 16.27 -7.83 -17.76
N ILE A 546 16.75 -6.74 -18.38
CA ILE A 546 17.51 -6.81 -19.65
C ILE A 546 18.98 -7.17 -19.43
N ALA A 547 19.62 -6.64 -18.38
CA ALA A 547 21.08 -6.75 -18.16
C ALA A 547 21.67 -8.17 -18.11
N PRO A 548 20.98 -9.22 -17.63
CA PRO A 548 21.53 -10.58 -17.57
C PRO A 548 21.66 -11.29 -18.92
N TYR A 549 20.98 -10.80 -19.96
CA TYR A 549 20.89 -11.50 -21.25
C TYR A 549 21.82 -10.88 -22.28
N ASN A 550 22.63 -11.71 -22.94
CA ASN A 550 23.47 -11.34 -24.06
C ASN A 550 22.84 -11.77 -25.38
N ILE A 551 23.33 -11.26 -26.52
CA ILE A 551 22.88 -11.70 -27.86
C ILE A 551 23.00 -13.21 -28.05
N GLY A 552 24.00 -13.86 -27.45
CA GLY A 552 24.19 -15.31 -27.53
C GLY A 552 23.05 -16.14 -26.89
N ASP A 553 22.21 -15.52 -26.06
CA ASP A 553 21.05 -16.17 -25.44
C ASP A 553 19.81 -16.16 -26.36
N PHE A 554 19.87 -15.43 -27.48
CA PHE A 554 18.77 -15.28 -28.45
C PHE A 554 19.12 -15.95 -29.78
N LYS A 555 18.10 -16.48 -30.47
CA LYS A 555 18.31 -17.19 -31.76
C LYS A 555 18.51 -16.22 -32.92
N SER A 556 17.98 -15.00 -32.80
CA SER A 556 18.03 -13.95 -33.82
C SER A 556 17.96 -12.55 -33.20
N ALA A 557 18.33 -11.53 -33.98
CA ALA A 557 18.15 -10.14 -33.60
C ALA A 557 16.67 -9.74 -33.42
N GLU A 558 15.76 -10.41 -34.14
CA GLU A 558 14.31 -10.24 -33.99
C GLU A 558 13.83 -10.69 -32.61
N ASP A 559 14.36 -11.79 -32.08
CA ASP A 559 14.01 -12.26 -30.73
C ASP A 559 14.45 -11.26 -29.65
N VAL A 560 15.58 -10.55 -29.87
CA VAL A 560 16.03 -9.47 -28.99
C VAL A 560 15.03 -8.30 -29.03
N ARG A 561 14.53 -7.94 -30.22
CA ARG A 561 13.51 -6.89 -30.39
C ARG A 561 12.24 -7.25 -29.62
N ASP A 562 11.72 -8.44 -29.86
CA ASP A 562 10.49 -8.92 -29.24
C ASP A 562 10.64 -9.00 -27.72
N TYR A 563 11.79 -9.46 -27.23
CA TYR A 563 12.09 -9.47 -25.81
C TYR A 563 12.08 -8.07 -25.20
N LEU A 564 12.79 -7.10 -25.80
CA LEU A 564 12.86 -5.72 -25.32
C LEU A 564 11.47 -5.07 -25.29
N ILE A 565 10.69 -5.22 -26.36
CA ILE A 565 9.33 -4.69 -26.46
C ILE A 565 8.44 -5.32 -25.38
N ASN A 566 8.47 -6.65 -25.24
CA ASN A 566 7.67 -7.35 -24.24
C ASN A 566 8.04 -6.93 -22.80
N VAL A 567 9.33 -6.79 -22.48
CA VAL A 567 9.76 -6.35 -21.14
C VAL A 567 9.27 -4.92 -20.85
N ILE A 568 9.41 -4.00 -21.81
CA ILE A 568 8.96 -2.61 -21.66
C ILE A 568 7.43 -2.54 -21.53
N GLN A 569 6.68 -3.27 -22.36
CA GLN A 569 5.23 -3.32 -22.30
C GLN A 569 4.72 -3.95 -21.03
N ASN A 570 5.29 -5.07 -20.60
CA ASN A 570 4.93 -5.72 -19.34
C ASN A 570 5.21 -4.79 -18.16
N TYR A 571 6.36 -4.10 -18.13
CA TYR A 571 6.65 -3.12 -17.10
C TYR A 571 5.66 -1.94 -17.11
N ARG A 572 5.33 -1.39 -18.28
CA ARG A 572 4.35 -0.31 -18.41
C ARG A 572 2.96 -0.74 -17.96
N ASN A 573 2.53 -1.93 -18.37
CA ASN A 573 1.26 -2.52 -17.98
C ASN A 573 1.24 -2.80 -16.47
N GLU A 574 2.31 -3.32 -15.87
CA GLU A 574 2.44 -3.49 -14.43
C GLU A 574 2.39 -2.16 -13.67
N LYS A 575 3.04 -1.12 -14.18
CA LYS A 575 3.04 0.22 -13.57
C LYS A 575 1.66 0.88 -13.62
N ASN A 576 0.86 0.56 -14.63
CA ASN A 576 -0.49 1.11 -14.84
C ASN A 576 -1.60 0.25 -14.21
N LYS A 577 -1.35 -1.04 -13.92
CA LYS A 577 -2.32 -1.95 -13.28
C LYS A 577 -2.87 -1.36 -11.99
N GLY A 578 -4.19 -1.32 -11.87
CA GLY A 578 -4.87 -0.80 -10.68
C GLY A 578 -4.76 0.73 -10.51
N LYS A 579 -4.27 1.46 -11.51
CA LYS A 579 -4.27 2.94 -11.52
C LYS A 579 -5.38 3.48 -12.41
N VAL A 580 -5.69 4.75 -12.16
CA VAL A 580 -6.52 5.58 -13.02
C VAL A 580 -5.62 6.19 -14.09
N VAL A 581 -5.93 5.95 -15.36
CA VAL A 581 -5.10 6.34 -16.50
C VAL A 581 -5.92 7.24 -17.43
N GLU A 582 -5.30 8.30 -17.97
CA GLU A 582 -5.97 9.15 -18.95
C GLU A 582 -6.15 8.43 -20.29
N PHE A 583 -7.31 8.60 -20.92
CA PHE A 583 -7.63 8.00 -22.21
C PHE A 583 -6.64 8.42 -23.32
N ASN A 584 -6.06 7.44 -24.01
CA ASN A 584 -5.22 7.64 -25.19
C ASN A 584 -5.64 6.66 -26.31
N SER A 585 -5.61 7.10 -27.58
CA SER A 585 -6.07 6.34 -28.74
C SER A 585 -5.29 5.05 -28.98
N ASP A 586 -4.03 5.00 -28.56
CA ASP A 586 -3.13 3.86 -28.81
C ASP A 586 -3.18 2.80 -27.69
N GLN A 587 -3.94 3.04 -26.62
CA GLN A 587 -4.03 2.12 -25.50
C GLN A 587 -5.26 1.21 -25.61
N VAL A 588 -5.01 -0.10 -25.57
CA VAL A 588 -6.08 -1.10 -25.46
C VAL A 588 -6.78 -0.93 -24.11
N LEU A 589 -8.07 -0.59 -24.15
CA LEU A 589 -8.95 -0.61 -22.98
C LEU A 589 -8.97 -2.04 -22.43
N ASN A 590 -8.48 -2.22 -21.22
CA ASN A 590 -8.41 -3.51 -20.56
C ASN A 590 -9.09 -3.42 -19.19
N ALA A 591 -9.70 -4.51 -18.72
CA ALA A 591 -10.29 -4.62 -17.38
C ALA A 591 -9.29 -4.40 -16.22
N ASN A 592 -8.01 -4.16 -16.52
CA ASN A 592 -6.97 -3.98 -15.53
C ASN A 592 -6.83 -2.53 -15.02
N ASN A 593 -7.37 -1.55 -15.74
CA ASN A 593 -7.22 -0.13 -15.45
C ASN A 593 -8.57 0.58 -15.53
N ILE A 594 -8.73 1.68 -14.79
CA ILE A 594 -9.85 2.60 -14.99
C ILE A 594 -9.36 3.73 -15.88
N VAL A 595 -10.16 4.06 -16.90
CA VAL A 595 -9.79 5.08 -17.88
C VAL A 595 -10.58 6.36 -17.67
N THR A 596 -9.91 7.51 -17.60
CA THR A 596 -10.57 8.81 -17.51
C THR A 596 -10.70 9.48 -18.88
N LEU A 597 -11.93 9.85 -19.23
CA LEU A 597 -12.24 10.52 -20.49
C LEU A 597 -12.08 12.05 -20.39
N SER A 598 -12.26 12.62 -19.20
CA SER A 598 -12.05 14.03 -18.87
C SER A 598 -11.28 14.18 -17.55
N THR A 599 -10.75 15.37 -17.31
CA THR A 599 -10.09 15.74 -16.06
C THR A 599 -11.11 16.00 -14.94
N GLY A 600 -10.61 16.20 -13.72
CA GLY A 600 -11.44 16.50 -12.55
C GLY A 600 -11.64 15.31 -11.62
N SER A 601 -12.42 15.54 -10.56
CA SER A 601 -12.77 14.50 -9.57
C SER A 601 -13.61 13.38 -10.22
N LEU A 602 -13.43 12.14 -9.75
CA LEU A 602 -14.17 10.96 -10.23
C LEU A 602 -15.54 10.77 -9.57
N GLY A 603 -15.90 11.64 -8.62
CA GLY A 603 -17.06 11.44 -7.75
C GLY A 603 -16.91 10.25 -6.80
N GLY A 604 -17.93 9.95 -6.02
CA GLY A 604 -17.95 8.85 -5.06
C GLY A 604 -17.74 7.50 -5.71
N LYS A 605 -18.69 7.08 -6.58
CA LYS A 605 -18.69 5.75 -7.20
C LYS A 605 -17.41 5.50 -8.01
N GLY A 606 -16.96 6.52 -8.73
CA GLY A 606 -15.72 6.47 -9.51
C GLY A 606 -14.48 6.27 -8.62
N ARG A 607 -14.41 6.91 -7.45
CA ARG A 607 -13.34 6.66 -6.46
C ARG A 607 -13.44 5.25 -5.87
N GLY A 608 -14.64 4.79 -5.52
CA GLY A 608 -14.87 3.43 -5.02
C GLY A 608 -14.42 2.37 -6.03
N LEU A 609 -14.76 2.53 -7.30
CA LEU A 609 -14.31 1.68 -8.40
C LEU A 609 -12.80 1.73 -8.61
N ALA A 610 -12.19 2.92 -8.59
CA ALA A 610 -10.74 3.06 -8.69
C ALA A 610 -10.03 2.35 -7.54
N PHE A 611 -10.61 2.41 -6.34
CA PHE A 611 -10.13 1.69 -5.17
C PHE A 611 -10.28 0.18 -5.32
N ILE A 612 -11.45 -0.33 -5.75
CA ILE A 612 -11.65 -1.76 -6.07
C ILE A 612 -10.57 -2.24 -7.03
N ASN A 613 -10.37 -1.51 -8.12
CA ASN A 613 -9.42 -1.90 -9.16
C ASN A 613 -8.00 -1.96 -8.61
N SER A 614 -7.57 -0.91 -7.90
CA SER A 614 -6.29 -0.86 -7.19
C SER A 614 -6.11 -2.03 -6.22
N MET A 615 -7.14 -2.33 -5.42
CA MET A 615 -7.12 -3.38 -4.41
C MET A 615 -6.98 -4.77 -5.04
N LEU A 616 -7.80 -5.09 -6.06
CA LEU A 616 -7.77 -6.38 -6.75
C LEU A 616 -6.39 -6.69 -7.34
N PHE A 617 -5.73 -5.70 -7.95
CA PHE A 617 -4.41 -5.88 -8.57
C PHE A 617 -3.24 -5.85 -7.59
N ASN A 618 -3.40 -5.22 -6.43
CA ASN A 618 -2.33 -5.14 -5.44
C ASN A 618 -2.32 -6.32 -4.45
N LEU A 619 -3.47 -6.93 -4.19
CA LEU A 619 -3.60 -7.97 -3.16
C LEU A 619 -3.51 -9.42 -3.65
N ASP A 620 -3.50 -9.65 -4.96
CA ASP A 620 -3.46 -10.98 -5.58
C ASP A 620 -4.43 -11.98 -4.91
N LEU A 621 -5.72 -11.61 -4.89
CA LEU A 621 -6.77 -12.36 -4.19
C LEU A 621 -6.90 -13.82 -4.67
N SER A 622 -6.39 -14.11 -5.87
CA SER A 622 -6.33 -15.45 -6.45
C SER A 622 -5.56 -16.46 -5.60
N ARG A 623 -4.67 -15.99 -4.70
CA ARG A 623 -3.94 -16.85 -3.76
C ARG A 623 -4.81 -17.40 -2.63
N TYR A 624 -5.89 -16.71 -2.28
CA TYR A 624 -6.74 -17.05 -1.14
C TYR A 624 -7.95 -17.89 -1.54
N ILE A 625 -8.40 -17.79 -2.81
CA ILE A 625 -9.51 -18.59 -3.35
C ILE A 625 -9.10 -19.17 -4.70
N LYS A 626 -8.98 -20.49 -4.76
CA LYS A 626 -8.46 -21.20 -5.93
C LYS A 626 -9.49 -21.40 -7.03
N ASP A 627 -10.77 -21.53 -6.72
CA ASP A 627 -11.78 -22.04 -7.67
C ASP A 627 -12.72 -20.98 -8.27
N ILE A 628 -12.41 -19.70 -8.08
CA ILE A 628 -13.15 -18.57 -8.66
C ILE A 628 -12.19 -17.45 -9.06
N ASN A 629 -12.50 -16.74 -10.15
CA ASN A 629 -11.79 -15.55 -10.56
C ASN A 629 -12.49 -14.32 -9.97
N ILE A 630 -11.76 -13.44 -9.29
CA ILE A 630 -12.29 -12.16 -8.81
C ILE A 630 -11.86 -11.07 -9.79
N LYS A 631 -12.81 -10.36 -10.38
CA LYS A 631 -12.60 -9.36 -11.42
C LYS A 631 -13.39 -8.07 -11.13
N ALA A 632 -13.01 -6.99 -11.82
CA ALA A 632 -13.83 -5.80 -11.99
C ALA A 632 -14.21 -5.68 -13.49
N PRO A 633 -15.41 -5.17 -13.81
CA PRO A 633 -15.81 -4.91 -15.19
C PRO A 633 -15.03 -3.75 -15.80
N MET A 634 -14.95 -3.69 -17.14
CA MET A 634 -14.35 -2.57 -17.84
C MET A 634 -15.08 -1.27 -17.49
N THR A 635 -14.32 -0.27 -17.05
CA THR A 635 -14.87 0.97 -16.49
C THR A 635 -14.13 2.18 -17.04
N ALA A 636 -14.88 3.14 -17.57
CA ALA A 636 -14.43 4.48 -17.92
C ALA A 636 -15.15 5.53 -17.07
N VAL A 637 -14.48 6.64 -16.77
CA VAL A 637 -15.04 7.72 -15.93
C VAL A 637 -14.89 9.07 -16.64
N ILE A 638 -15.96 9.85 -16.63
CA ILE A 638 -16.00 11.26 -17.02
C ILE A 638 -15.89 12.05 -15.72
N GLY A 639 -14.78 12.75 -15.53
CA GLY A 639 -14.56 13.62 -14.38
C GLY A 639 -15.44 14.87 -14.39
N VAL A 640 -15.58 15.47 -13.20
CA VAL A 640 -16.48 16.60 -12.91
C VAL A 640 -16.26 17.83 -13.80
N ASP A 641 -15.04 18.08 -14.31
CA ASP A 641 -14.75 19.26 -15.12
C ASP A 641 -15.63 19.33 -16.38
N GLU A 642 -16.02 18.17 -16.93
CA GLU A 642 -16.93 18.13 -18.09
C GLU A 642 -18.36 18.53 -17.70
N TYR A 643 -18.82 18.17 -16.50
CA TYR A 643 -20.13 18.60 -16.00
C TYR A 643 -20.18 20.12 -15.85
N GLU A 644 -19.16 20.73 -15.24
CA GLU A 644 -19.07 22.18 -15.09
C GLU A 644 -19.07 22.88 -16.47
N SER A 645 -18.20 22.41 -17.37
CA SER A 645 -18.12 22.91 -18.75
C SER A 645 -19.46 22.79 -19.48
N PHE A 646 -20.17 21.67 -19.30
CA PHE A 646 -21.47 21.43 -19.92
C PHE A 646 -22.55 22.38 -19.37
N ILE A 647 -22.61 22.57 -18.06
CA ILE A 647 -23.57 23.48 -17.42
C ILE A 647 -23.35 24.92 -17.86
N ASP A 648 -22.10 25.39 -17.83
CA ASP A 648 -21.72 26.77 -18.16
C ASP A 648 -21.92 27.07 -19.64
N ARG A 649 -21.42 26.20 -20.53
CA ARG A 649 -21.50 26.39 -21.99
C ARG A 649 -22.94 26.49 -22.50
N ASN A 650 -23.85 25.75 -21.88
CA ASN A 650 -25.26 25.68 -22.29
C ASN A 650 -26.17 26.62 -21.46
N ASN A 651 -25.60 27.38 -20.51
CA ASN A 651 -26.28 28.27 -19.57
C ASN A 651 -27.47 27.61 -18.85
N LEU A 652 -27.26 26.37 -18.37
CA LEU A 652 -28.34 25.51 -17.88
C LEU A 652 -28.88 25.94 -16.51
N LEU A 653 -28.05 26.53 -15.64
CA LEU A 653 -28.48 26.96 -14.30
C LEU A 653 -29.57 28.04 -14.38
N ASP A 654 -29.46 28.99 -15.29
CA ASP A 654 -30.47 30.04 -15.44
C ASP A 654 -31.74 29.52 -16.12
N ARG A 655 -31.60 28.64 -17.12
CA ARG A 655 -32.74 28.10 -17.87
C ARG A 655 -33.58 27.08 -17.10
N THR A 656 -32.99 26.45 -16.08
CA THR A 656 -33.67 25.43 -15.25
C THR A 656 -34.42 26.03 -14.05
N LYS A 657 -34.07 27.23 -13.60
CA LYS A 657 -34.75 27.92 -12.47
C LYS A 657 -36.24 28.16 -12.75
N ASP A 658 -36.58 28.44 -13.99
CA ASP A 658 -37.95 28.78 -14.42
C ASP A 658 -38.78 27.56 -14.83
N LEU A 659 -38.21 26.34 -14.79
CA LEU A 659 -38.88 25.11 -15.20
C LEU A 659 -39.39 24.32 -13.98
N PRO A 660 -40.72 24.17 -13.81
CA PRO A 660 -41.30 23.40 -12.71
C PRO A 660 -41.33 21.89 -12.96
N ASP A 661 -41.33 21.43 -14.22
CA ASP A 661 -41.44 20.01 -14.59
C ASP A 661 -40.07 19.39 -14.92
N TYR A 662 -39.74 18.27 -14.29
CA TYR A 662 -38.51 17.52 -14.53
C TYR A 662 -38.40 16.99 -15.96
N LYS A 663 -39.51 16.64 -16.62
CA LYS A 663 -39.48 16.17 -18.01
C LYS A 663 -39.01 17.26 -18.98
N GLU A 664 -39.37 18.52 -18.71
CA GLU A 664 -38.89 19.65 -19.51
C GLU A 664 -37.40 19.91 -19.27
N VAL A 665 -36.92 19.72 -18.04
CA VAL A 665 -35.49 19.75 -17.72
C VAL A 665 -34.74 18.65 -18.49
N GLN A 666 -35.24 17.42 -18.54
CA GLN A 666 -34.62 16.33 -19.30
C GLN A 666 -34.53 16.66 -20.80
N ARG A 667 -35.60 17.19 -21.41
CA ARG A 667 -35.59 17.61 -22.82
C ARG A 667 -34.58 18.72 -23.09
N LEU A 668 -34.47 19.69 -22.18
CA LEU A 668 -33.48 20.76 -22.26
C LEU A 668 -32.04 20.22 -22.25
N PHE A 669 -31.75 19.27 -21.37
CA PHE A 669 -30.43 18.64 -21.27
C PHE A 669 -30.10 17.81 -22.51
N LEU A 670 -31.06 17.06 -23.05
CA LEU A 670 -30.90 16.30 -24.30
C LEU A 670 -30.56 17.21 -25.49
N ALA A 671 -31.20 18.38 -25.58
CA ALA A 671 -30.97 19.38 -26.62
C ALA A 671 -29.64 20.15 -26.48
N SER A 672 -28.91 19.98 -25.37
CA SER A 672 -27.65 20.68 -25.08
C SER A 672 -26.43 19.88 -25.56
N ASP A 673 -25.32 20.56 -25.85
CA ASP A 673 -24.14 19.92 -26.45
C ASP A 673 -23.03 19.63 -25.44
N LEU A 674 -22.51 18.40 -25.48
CA LEU A 674 -21.26 18.00 -24.80
C LEU A 674 -20.03 18.56 -25.54
N THR A 675 -18.85 18.48 -24.93
CA THR A 675 -17.61 18.89 -25.58
C THR A 675 -17.25 17.95 -26.74
N LEU A 676 -16.86 18.50 -27.89
CA LEU A 676 -16.49 17.70 -29.08
C LEU A 676 -15.36 16.69 -28.78
N ARG A 677 -14.40 17.08 -27.94
CA ARG A 677 -13.30 16.21 -27.49
C ARG A 677 -13.81 14.99 -26.73
N LEU A 678 -14.80 15.15 -25.86
CA LEU A 678 -15.41 14.03 -25.13
C LEU A 678 -16.13 13.09 -26.09
N VAL A 679 -16.95 13.63 -27.00
CA VAL A 679 -17.71 12.83 -27.98
C VAL A 679 -16.75 11.99 -28.85
N GLN A 680 -15.63 12.56 -29.27
CA GLN A 680 -14.59 11.83 -30.00
C GLN A 680 -13.97 10.70 -29.15
N LYS A 681 -13.64 10.97 -27.88
CA LYS A 681 -13.13 9.92 -26.95
C LYS A 681 -14.16 8.80 -26.73
N ILE A 682 -15.43 9.13 -26.54
CA ILE A 682 -16.53 8.14 -26.42
C ILE A 682 -16.64 7.29 -27.69
N ARG A 683 -16.55 7.91 -28.88
CA ARG A 683 -16.57 7.17 -30.15
C ARG A 683 -15.45 6.14 -30.24
N ILE A 684 -14.21 6.52 -29.90
CA ILE A 684 -13.06 5.60 -29.93
C ILE A 684 -13.22 4.52 -28.86
N MET A 685 -13.70 4.89 -27.66
CA MET A 685 -13.97 3.94 -26.59
C MET A 685 -14.96 2.86 -27.03
N LEU A 686 -16.10 3.23 -27.63
CA LEU A 686 -17.14 2.30 -28.07
C LEU A 686 -16.70 1.32 -29.16
N MET A 687 -15.62 1.60 -29.89
CA MET A 687 -15.02 0.61 -30.81
C MET A 687 -14.47 -0.62 -30.09
N ASN A 688 -14.21 -0.53 -28.78
CA ASN A 688 -13.68 -1.61 -27.95
C ASN A 688 -14.73 -2.22 -26.99
N PHE A 689 -15.99 -1.72 -26.99
CA PHE A 689 -17.07 -2.24 -26.13
C PHE A 689 -18.13 -2.92 -26.97
N ASP A 690 -18.28 -4.24 -26.80
CA ASP A 690 -19.28 -5.04 -27.52
C ASP A 690 -20.50 -5.42 -26.68
N GLN A 691 -20.44 -5.19 -25.37
CA GLN A 691 -21.50 -5.55 -24.41
C GLN A 691 -22.37 -4.34 -24.03
N PRO A 692 -23.56 -4.57 -23.42
CA PRO A 692 -24.37 -3.49 -22.86
C PRO A 692 -23.60 -2.65 -21.83
N LEU A 693 -24.00 -1.39 -21.69
CA LEU A 693 -23.32 -0.39 -20.85
C LEU A 693 -24.24 0.17 -19.78
N ALA A 694 -23.73 0.28 -18.56
CA ALA A 694 -24.35 1.03 -17.47
C ALA A 694 -23.73 2.43 -17.39
N ILE A 695 -24.55 3.45 -17.55
CA ILE A 695 -24.19 4.86 -17.39
C ILE A 695 -24.68 5.30 -16.01
N ARG A 696 -23.76 5.38 -15.05
CA ARG A 696 -24.04 5.59 -13.63
C ARG A 696 -23.65 7.01 -13.21
N SER A 697 -24.51 7.63 -12.42
CA SER A 697 -24.19 8.82 -11.63
C SER A 697 -23.04 8.56 -10.65
N SER A 698 -22.14 9.53 -10.47
CA SER A 698 -21.09 9.53 -9.47
C SER A 698 -20.97 10.93 -8.88
N GLY A 699 -21.86 11.24 -7.94
CA GLY A 699 -21.89 12.55 -7.26
C GLY A 699 -20.65 12.78 -6.40
N LEU A 700 -20.29 14.04 -6.14
CA LEU A 700 -19.14 14.35 -5.28
C LEU A 700 -19.38 13.90 -3.84
N PHE A 701 -20.60 14.12 -3.35
CA PHE A 701 -21.03 13.82 -1.98
C PHE A 701 -21.66 12.43 -1.82
N GLU A 702 -21.92 11.73 -2.92
CA GLU A 702 -22.56 10.40 -2.94
C GLU A 702 -21.84 9.36 -2.05
N ASP A 703 -20.50 9.42 -1.97
CA ASP A 703 -19.68 8.61 -1.05
C ASP A 703 -18.84 9.48 -0.12
N SER A 704 -19.38 10.63 0.33
CA SER A 704 -18.78 11.37 1.44
C SER A 704 -18.86 10.53 2.71
N LEU A 705 -17.73 10.38 3.41
CA LEU A 705 -17.63 9.58 4.64
C LEU A 705 -18.53 10.07 5.78
N LEU A 706 -19.04 11.31 5.70
CA LEU A 706 -19.81 11.93 6.76
C LEU A 706 -21.33 11.83 6.53
N GLN A 707 -21.82 11.93 5.28
CA GLN A 707 -23.24 11.88 4.94
C GLN A 707 -23.41 11.44 3.46
N PRO A 708 -23.69 10.14 3.18
CA PRO A 708 -23.84 9.66 1.81
C PRO A 708 -25.25 9.94 1.29
N VAL A 709 -25.36 10.47 0.08
CA VAL A 709 -26.63 10.66 -0.63
C VAL A 709 -26.88 9.43 -1.51
N ALA A 710 -27.31 8.32 -0.90
CA ALA A 710 -27.43 7.05 -1.61
C ALA A 710 -28.78 6.90 -2.35
N GLY A 711 -28.72 6.47 -3.62
CA GLY A 711 -29.91 6.06 -4.39
C GLY A 711 -30.73 7.19 -5.03
N VAL A 712 -30.25 8.43 -4.95
CA VAL A 712 -31.00 9.63 -5.36
C VAL A 712 -30.82 9.98 -6.84
N PHE A 713 -29.74 9.51 -7.47
CA PHE A 713 -29.37 9.85 -8.85
C PHE A 713 -29.52 8.67 -9.79
N GLN A 714 -29.97 8.96 -11.02
CA GLN A 714 -30.40 7.94 -11.97
C GLN A 714 -29.24 7.15 -12.58
N THR A 715 -29.50 5.87 -12.86
CA THR A 715 -28.62 4.99 -13.66
C THR A 715 -29.34 4.51 -14.92
N TYR A 716 -28.70 4.65 -16.07
CA TYR A 716 -29.25 4.22 -17.35
C TYR A 716 -28.51 3.01 -17.91
N LEU A 717 -29.25 1.98 -18.30
CA LEU A 717 -28.72 0.78 -18.95
C LEU A 717 -28.98 0.88 -20.46
N VAL A 718 -27.89 0.92 -21.24
CA VAL A 718 -27.91 1.05 -22.70
C VAL A 718 -27.56 -0.30 -23.32
N PRO A 719 -28.42 -0.89 -24.18
CA PRO A 719 -28.18 -2.19 -24.82
C PRO A 719 -26.91 -2.24 -25.69
N ASN A 720 -26.47 -1.10 -26.24
CA ASN A 720 -25.24 -0.97 -27.02
C ASN A 720 -25.14 -1.95 -28.22
N ASN A 721 -26.28 -2.30 -28.82
CA ASN A 721 -26.44 -3.34 -29.84
C ASN A 721 -26.68 -2.82 -31.27
N HIS A 722 -26.81 -1.50 -31.46
CA HIS A 722 -27.11 -0.92 -32.77
C HIS A 722 -25.92 -1.10 -33.74
N PRO A 723 -26.14 -1.51 -35.01
CA PRO A 723 -25.04 -1.76 -35.95
C PRO A 723 -24.26 -0.49 -36.35
N ASP A 724 -24.92 0.68 -36.35
CA ASP A 724 -24.27 1.97 -36.57
C ASP A 724 -23.65 2.50 -35.26
N LEU A 725 -22.33 2.71 -35.26
CA LEU A 725 -21.58 3.30 -34.17
C LEU A 725 -22.07 4.72 -33.82
N ASN A 726 -22.58 5.49 -34.78
CA ASN A 726 -23.07 6.85 -34.51
C ASN A 726 -24.31 6.85 -33.62
N GLU A 727 -25.24 5.92 -33.84
CA GLU A 727 -26.42 5.78 -32.98
C GLU A 727 -26.02 5.27 -31.59
N ARG A 728 -25.05 4.35 -31.49
CA ARG A 728 -24.50 3.91 -30.20
C ARG A 728 -23.87 5.08 -29.43
N VAL A 729 -23.07 5.91 -30.11
CA VAL A 729 -22.50 7.13 -29.52
C VAL A 729 -23.60 8.06 -29.03
N LYS A 730 -24.63 8.30 -29.85
CA LYS A 730 -25.77 9.16 -29.51
C LYS A 730 -26.49 8.67 -28.25
N GLN A 731 -26.85 7.39 -28.19
CA GLN A 731 -27.52 6.79 -27.03
C GLN A 731 -26.71 6.94 -25.73
N VAL A 732 -25.40 6.71 -25.81
CA VAL A 732 -24.50 6.89 -24.65
C VAL A 732 -24.40 8.37 -24.26
N THR A 733 -24.29 9.29 -25.22
CA THR A 733 -24.25 10.73 -24.92
C THR A 733 -25.56 11.24 -24.34
N ASP A 734 -26.71 10.74 -24.81
CA ASP A 734 -28.03 11.11 -24.31
C ASP A 734 -28.22 10.59 -22.88
N ALA A 735 -27.79 9.36 -22.59
CA ALA A 735 -27.76 8.84 -21.23
C ALA A 735 -26.88 9.68 -20.29
N ILE A 736 -25.69 10.11 -20.73
CA ILE A 736 -24.81 11.00 -19.94
C ILE A 736 -25.51 12.32 -19.60
N LYS A 737 -26.17 12.95 -20.59
CA LYS A 737 -26.91 14.21 -20.39
C LYS A 737 -28.06 14.03 -19.39
N LEU A 738 -28.76 12.90 -19.44
CA LEU A 738 -29.84 12.59 -18.50
C LEU A 738 -29.33 12.31 -17.09
N VAL A 739 -28.16 11.68 -16.94
CA VAL A 739 -27.47 11.57 -15.64
C VAL A 739 -27.16 12.95 -15.08
N TYR A 740 -26.66 13.89 -15.89
CA TYR A 740 -26.49 15.27 -15.44
C TYR A 740 -27.80 15.98 -15.08
N ALA A 741 -28.88 15.70 -15.80
CA ALA A 741 -30.20 16.25 -15.49
C ALA A 741 -30.73 15.76 -14.13
N SER A 742 -30.34 14.54 -13.70
CA SER A 742 -30.87 13.91 -12.49
C SER A 742 -30.68 14.71 -11.19
N ILE A 743 -29.64 15.56 -11.11
CA ILE A 743 -29.41 16.49 -9.99
C ILE A 743 -30.60 17.44 -9.79
N PHE A 744 -31.30 17.77 -10.86
CA PHE A 744 -32.42 18.71 -10.86
C PHE A 744 -33.77 18.03 -10.60
N SER A 745 -33.81 16.72 -10.34
CA SER A 745 -35.03 15.99 -9.98
C SER A 745 -35.61 16.45 -8.64
N GLU A 746 -36.91 16.23 -8.44
CA GLU A 746 -37.59 16.61 -7.18
C GLU A 746 -36.97 15.88 -5.96
N GLU A 747 -36.66 14.59 -6.12
CA GLU A 747 -36.03 13.76 -5.08
C GLU A 747 -34.61 14.24 -4.73
N SER A 748 -33.82 14.62 -5.73
CA SER A 748 -32.49 15.21 -5.52
C SER A 748 -32.57 16.55 -4.79
N ARG A 749 -33.49 17.44 -5.19
CA ARG A 749 -33.68 18.75 -4.53
C ARG A 749 -34.13 18.59 -3.07
N ALA A 750 -35.03 17.66 -2.79
CA ALA A 750 -35.50 17.38 -1.44
C ALA A 750 -34.37 16.88 -0.53
N ASN A 751 -33.51 15.99 -1.04
CA ASN A 751 -32.36 15.47 -0.29
C ASN A 751 -31.28 16.54 -0.04
N VAL A 752 -30.94 17.35 -1.05
CA VAL A 752 -29.96 18.44 -0.89
C VAL A 752 -30.44 19.49 0.12
N GLN A 753 -31.74 19.82 0.11
CA GLN A 753 -32.35 20.71 1.11
C GLN A 753 -32.31 20.13 2.52
N ALA A 754 -32.57 18.82 2.67
CA ALA A 754 -32.52 18.16 3.98
C ALA A 754 -31.11 18.17 4.60
N LEU A 755 -30.08 18.20 3.76
CA LEU A 755 -28.66 18.21 4.17
C LEU A 755 -28.06 19.62 4.30
N ASN A 756 -28.85 20.68 4.14
CA ASN A 756 -28.42 22.09 4.16
C ASN A 756 -27.30 22.45 3.15
N TYR A 757 -27.14 21.66 2.08
CA TYR A 757 -26.22 22.00 0.98
C TYR A 757 -26.92 22.85 -0.08
N LYS A 758 -26.14 23.59 -0.87
CA LYS A 758 -26.65 24.24 -2.08
C LYS A 758 -26.60 23.28 -3.26
N LEU A 759 -27.62 23.31 -4.11
CA LEU A 759 -27.66 22.50 -5.35
C LEU A 759 -26.43 22.75 -6.25
N GLU A 760 -25.90 23.97 -6.24
CA GLU A 760 -24.70 24.37 -6.99
C GLU A 760 -23.40 23.69 -6.47
N GLU A 761 -23.39 23.18 -5.24
CA GLU A 761 -22.23 22.52 -4.65
C GLU A 761 -22.13 21.05 -5.06
N GLU A 762 -23.25 20.42 -5.41
CA GLU A 762 -23.27 19.05 -5.94
C GLU A 762 -22.83 19.05 -7.40
N LYS A 763 -21.76 18.30 -7.69
CA LYS A 763 -21.23 18.14 -9.04
C LYS A 763 -21.16 16.67 -9.39
N MET A 764 -21.35 16.37 -10.67
CA MET A 764 -21.57 15.00 -11.13
C MET A 764 -20.43 14.54 -12.04
N ALA A 765 -19.73 13.49 -11.60
CA ALA A 765 -18.97 12.65 -12.52
C ALA A 765 -19.90 11.57 -13.10
N VAL A 766 -19.52 10.96 -14.22
CA VAL A 766 -20.28 9.86 -14.83
C VAL A 766 -19.38 8.65 -15.00
N VAL A 767 -19.86 7.50 -14.54
CA VAL A 767 -19.18 6.21 -14.69
C VAL A 767 -19.85 5.45 -15.83
N ILE A 768 -19.06 5.05 -16.82
CA ILE A 768 -19.48 4.18 -17.92
C ILE A 768 -18.87 2.81 -17.65
N GLN A 769 -19.72 1.82 -17.40
CA GLN A 769 -19.28 0.49 -16.98
C GLN A 769 -19.92 -0.59 -17.85
N GLU A 770 -19.17 -1.63 -18.18
CA GLU A 770 -19.69 -2.82 -18.85
C GLU A 770 -20.70 -3.56 -17.95
N VAL A 771 -21.85 -3.94 -18.51
CA VAL A 771 -22.81 -4.77 -17.79
C VAL A 771 -22.31 -6.21 -17.75
N VAL A 772 -22.23 -6.79 -16.56
CA VAL A 772 -21.84 -8.19 -16.39
C VAL A 772 -23.01 -9.10 -16.71
N GLY A 773 -22.80 -10.04 -17.62
CA GLY A 773 -23.80 -11.06 -17.97
C GLY A 773 -23.43 -11.83 -19.22
N ASN A 774 -24.37 -12.66 -19.68
CA ASN A 774 -24.28 -13.35 -20.95
C ASN A 774 -25.52 -13.03 -21.79
N ARG A 775 -25.39 -13.23 -23.11
CA ARG A 775 -26.50 -13.09 -24.05
C ARG A 775 -27.30 -14.38 -24.11
N TYR A 776 -28.61 -14.27 -23.91
CA TYR A 776 -29.60 -15.33 -24.09
C TYR A 776 -30.67 -14.84 -25.06
N GLU A 777 -30.65 -15.38 -26.28
CA GLU A 777 -31.49 -14.90 -27.38
C GLU A 777 -31.35 -13.38 -27.61
N ASP A 778 -32.41 -12.64 -27.33
CA ASP A 778 -32.47 -11.18 -27.43
C ASP A 778 -32.44 -10.49 -26.06
N THR A 779 -31.90 -11.15 -25.04
CA THR A 779 -31.79 -10.60 -23.67
C THR A 779 -30.38 -10.77 -23.14
N PHE A 780 -29.99 -9.94 -22.16
CA PHE A 780 -28.66 -10.01 -21.55
C PHE A 780 -28.72 -9.81 -20.03
N TYR A 781 -28.19 -10.78 -19.28
CA TYR A 781 -28.20 -10.76 -17.81
C TYR A 781 -27.19 -11.77 -17.21
N PRO A 782 -26.76 -11.59 -15.94
CA PRO A 782 -25.88 -12.53 -15.25
C PRO A 782 -26.66 -13.70 -14.65
N HIS A 783 -25.94 -14.78 -14.34
CA HIS A 783 -26.53 -15.94 -13.63
C HIS A 783 -27.01 -15.54 -12.24
N ILE A 784 -26.20 -14.75 -11.52
CA ILE A 784 -26.49 -14.31 -10.15
C ILE A 784 -26.06 -12.86 -10.02
N SER A 785 -26.86 -12.04 -9.36
CA SER A 785 -26.47 -10.74 -8.84
C SER A 785 -26.84 -10.64 -7.37
N GLY A 786 -26.16 -9.75 -6.64
CA GLY A 786 -26.44 -9.60 -5.22
C GLY A 786 -25.78 -8.40 -4.56
N VAL A 787 -26.23 -8.18 -3.34
CA VAL A 787 -25.71 -7.19 -2.41
C VAL A 787 -25.27 -7.92 -1.15
N ALA A 788 -24.10 -7.58 -0.60
CA ALA A 788 -23.65 -8.12 0.66
C ALA A 788 -23.16 -7.04 1.60
N GLN A 789 -23.50 -7.16 2.88
CA GLN A 789 -23.17 -6.21 3.93
C GLN A 789 -22.26 -6.89 4.96
N SER A 790 -21.20 -6.20 5.38
CA SER A 790 -20.25 -6.70 6.39
C SER A 790 -20.77 -6.59 7.83
N TYR A 791 -21.99 -6.09 8.01
CA TYR A 791 -22.64 -5.96 9.30
C TYR A 791 -24.14 -6.23 9.16
N ASN A 792 -24.69 -7.04 10.05
CA ASN A 792 -26.10 -7.40 10.07
C ASN A 792 -26.76 -6.87 11.35
N TYR A 793 -27.57 -5.82 11.23
CA TYR A 793 -28.38 -5.29 12.35
C TYR A 793 -29.54 -6.22 12.76
N TYR A 794 -29.77 -7.28 11.99
CA TYR A 794 -30.85 -8.26 12.20
C TYR A 794 -30.32 -9.71 12.14
N PRO A 795 -29.40 -10.10 13.04
CA PRO A 795 -28.90 -11.47 13.09
C PRO A 795 -29.99 -12.43 13.58
N TYR A 796 -30.00 -13.66 13.04
CA TYR A 796 -30.90 -14.73 13.48
C TYR A 796 -30.12 -16.00 13.82
N GLY A 797 -30.70 -16.88 14.63
CA GLY A 797 -30.02 -18.10 15.11
C GLY A 797 -28.77 -17.77 15.93
N HIS A 798 -27.64 -18.38 15.59
CA HIS A 798 -26.33 -18.14 16.24
C HIS A 798 -25.46 -17.08 15.57
N MET A 799 -25.99 -16.39 14.55
CA MET A 799 -25.24 -15.35 13.82
C MET A 799 -24.91 -14.16 14.73
N LYS A 800 -23.71 -13.61 14.53
CA LYS A 800 -23.30 -12.34 15.11
C LYS A 800 -23.52 -11.20 14.12
N PRO A 801 -23.78 -9.97 14.60
CA PRO A 801 -23.87 -8.81 13.71
C PRO A 801 -22.64 -8.64 12.80
N GLU A 802 -21.44 -8.91 13.30
CA GLU A 802 -20.19 -8.70 12.57
C GLU A 802 -19.96 -9.70 11.43
N GLU A 803 -20.74 -10.77 11.35
CA GLU A 803 -20.64 -11.83 10.33
C GLU A 803 -21.40 -11.46 9.03
N GLY A 804 -22.13 -10.34 9.05
CA GLY A 804 -22.77 -9.79 7.86
C GLY A 804 -23.88 -10.68 7.28
N TYR A 805 -24.35 -10.31 6.09
CA TYR A 805 -25.29 -11.10 5.30
C TYR A 805 -25.18 -10.75 3.81
N ALA A 806 -25.69 -11.64 2.96
CA ALA A 806 -25.80 -11.42 1.53
C ALA A 806 -27.24 -11.69 1.06
N VAL A 807 -27.67 -10.94 0.05
CA VAL A 807 -28.93 -11.11 -0.66
C VAL A 807 -28.62 -11.31 -2.13
N ILE A 808 -29.09 -12.41 -2.71
CA ILE A 808 -28.81 -12.80 -4.10
C ILE A 808 -30.09 -13.17 -4.85
N ALA A 809 -30.09 -12.89 -6.15
CA ALA A 809 -31.17 -13.20 -7.07
C ALA A 809 -30.62 -13.60 -8.46
N VAL A 810 -31.45 -14.23 -9.28
CA VAL A 810 -31.19 -14.45 -10.71
C VAL A 810 -31.48 -13.16 -11.46
N GLY A 811 -30.68 -12.85 -12.49
CA GLY A 811 -30.86 -11.63 -13.31
C GLY A 811 -30.05 -10.44 -12.80
N LEU A 812 -30.40 -9.24 -13.27
CA LEU A 812 -29.68 -8.00 -12.95
C LEU A 812 -29.88 -7.53 -11.50
N GLY A 813 -28.82 -6.94 -10.93
CA GLY A 813 -28.78 -6.52 -9.52
C GLY A 813 -29.83 -5.50 -9.10
N LYS A 814 -30.42 -4.76 -10.06
CA LYS A 814 -31.54 -3.84 -9.80
C LYS A 814 -32.67 -4.52 -9.04
N TYR A 815 -32.93 -5.80 -9.30
CA TYR A 815 -33.96 -6.58 -8.61
C TYR A 815 -33.71 -6.68 -7.09
N VAL A 816 -32.45 -6.89 -6.67
CA VAL A 816 -32.08 -6.97 -5.25
C VAL A 816 -32.05 -5.57 -4.61
N VAL A 817 -31.56 -4.58 -5.35
CA VAL A 817 -31.47 -3.18 -4.87
C VAL A 817 -32.86 -2.58 -4.63
N ASP A 818 -33.84 -2.91 -5.47
CA ASP A 818 -35.24 -2.47 -5.33
C ASP A 818 -35.99 -3.19 -4.18
N GLY A 819 -35.36 -4.15 -3.49
CA GLY A 819 -35.92 -4.85 -2.33
C GLY A 819 -36.96 -5.94 -2.66
N GLU A 820 -36.90 -6.49 -3.88
CA GLU A 820 -37.82 -7.53 -4.36
C GLU A 820 -37.55 -8.90 -3.69
N LYS A 821 -38.37 -9.91 -4.00
CA LYS A 821 -38.26 -11.27 -3.41
C LYS A 821 -36.96 -11.97 -3.82
N ALA A 822 -35.96 -11.97 -2.93
CA ALA A 822 -34.63 -12.53 -3.17
C ALA A 822 -34.15 -13.47 -2.05
N CYS A 823 -33.10 -14.25 -2.31
CA CYS A 823 -32.55 -15.21 -1.35
C CYS A 823 -31.52 -14.53 -0.43
N ARG A 824 -31.82 -14.50 0.87
CA ARG A 824 -30.93 -13.96 1.92
C ARG A 824 -30.23 -15.08 2.66
N PHE A 825 -28.91 -14.97 2.86
CA PHE A 825 -28.10 -15.95 3.59
C PHE A 825 -26.91 -15.29 4.31
N SER A 826 -26.25 -16.05 5.20
CA SER A 826 -24.99 -15.63 5.85
C SER A 826 -23.79 -16.17 5.07
N PRO A 827 -22.82 -15.33 4.67
CA PRO A 827 -21.57 -15.81 4.08
C PRO A 827 -20.79 -16.78 4.99
N VAL A 828 -20.84 -16.58 6.31
CA VAL A 828 -20.18 -17.44 7.31
C VAL A 828 -20.94 -18.74 7.53
N PHE A 829 -22.28 -18.67 7.54
CA PHE A 829 -23.17 -19.82 7.73
C PHE A 829 -24.17 -20.01 6.57
N PRO A 830 -23.70 -20.35 5.36
CA PRO A 830 -24.55 -20.35 4.16
C PRO A 830 -25.62 -21.45 4.13
N THR A 831 -25.47 -22.50 4.95
CA THR A 831 -26.40 -23.63 5.01
C THR A 831 -27.54 -23.46 6.01
N ILE A 832 -27.52 -22.41 6.85
CA ILE A 832 -28.56 -22.17 7.85
C ILE A 832 -29.81 -21.61 7.18
N GLU A 833 -30.90 -22.39 7.20
CA GLU A 833 -32.21 -21.96 6.71
C GLU A 833 -33.09 -21.48 7.86
N ASN A 834 -33.71 -20.32 7.70
CA ASN A 834 -34.65 -19.74 8.67
C ASN A 834 -36.13 -19.95 8.29
N ASN A 835 -36.39 -20.57 7.13
CA ASN A 835 -37.70 -20.65 6.50
C ASN A 835 -38.13 -22.10 6.31
N SER A 836 -39.41 -22.41 6.60
CA SER A 836 -40.00 -23.69 6.24
C SER A 836 -39.99 -23.89 4.70
N PRO A 837 -39.97 -25.14 4.19
CA PRO A 837 -40.04 -25.41 2.75
C PRO A 837 -41.17 -24.66 2.03
N LYS A 838 -42.34 -24.63 2.66
CA LYS A 838 -43.52 -23.92 2.18
C LYS A 838 -43.36 -22.40 2.12
N ASP A 839 -42.63 -21.81 3.07
CA ASP A 839 -42.35 -20.37 3.07
C ASP A 839 -41.27 -20.01 2.05
N GLN A 840 -40.27 -20.88 1.85
CA GLN A 840 -39.27 -20.73 0.78
C GLN A 840 -39.95 -20.70 -0.59
N PHE A 841 -40.93 -21.57 -0.82
CA PHE A 841 -41.72 -21.55 -2.06
C PHE A 841 -42.48 -20.23 -2.26
N LYS A 842 -43.20 -19.74 -1.23
CA LYS A 842 -44.01 -18.51 -1.35
C LYS A 842 -43.20 -17.24 -1.54
N ASN A 843 -42.02 -17.20 -0.93
CA ASN A 843 -41.14 -16.05 -0.95
C ASN A 843 -40.05 -16.19 -2.02
N SER A 844 -40.15 -17.20 -2.90
CA SER A 844 -39.19 -17.38 -3.98
C SER A 844 -39.35 -16.31 -5.06
N GLN A 845 -38.26 -16.05 -5.75
CA GLN A 845 -38.23 -15.22 -6.94
C GLN A 845 -39.08 -15.87 -8.04
N VAL A 846 -39.90 -15.06 -8.72
CA VAL A 846 -40.75 -15.50 -9.85
C VAL A 846 -40.45 -14.74 -11.13
N GLU A 847 -39.86 -13.55 -11.01
CA GLU A 847 -39.49 -12.69 -12.13
C GLU A 847 -38.10 -12.08 -11.90
N PHE A 848 -37.47 -11.57 -12.95
CA PHE A 848 -36.17 -10.89 -12.87
C PHE A 848 -35.99 -9.85 -13.98
N TYR A 849 -35.04 -8.93 -13.80
CA TYR A 849 -34.67 -7.96 -14.82
C TYR A 849 -33.55 -8.47 -15.74
N ALA A 850 -33.70 -8.22 -17.04
CA ALA A 850 -32.67 -8.39 -18.07
C ALA A 850 -32.58 -7.14 -18.96
N VAL A 851 -31.44 -6.97 -19.64
CA VAL A 851 -31.30 -5.93 -20.67
C VAL A 851 -32.00 -6.41 -21.95
N ASP A 852 -32.84 -5.57 -22.52
CA ASP A 852 -33.57 -5.86 -23.76
C ASP A 852 -32.70 -5.55 -24.99
N LEU A 853 -32.23 -6.58 -25.69
CA LEU A 853 -31.45 -6.44 -26.92
C LEU A 853 -32.33 -6.34 -28.18
N LYS A 854 -33.67 -6.39 -28.10
CA LYS A 854 -34.56 -6.09 -29.23
C LYS A 854 -34.70 -4.60 -29.46
N LYS A 855 -34.67 -3.80 -28.39
CA LYS A 855 -34.74 -2.34 -28.47
C LYS A 855 -33.46 -1.76 -29.08
N LYS A 856 -33.54 -1.42 -30.36
CA LYS A 856 -32.46 -0.74 -31.11
C LYS A 856 -32.49 0.77 -30.90
N ASP A 857 -33.68 1.34 -30.75
CA ASP A 857 -33.92 2.75 -30.41
C ASP A 857 -34.57 2.80 -29.03
N VAL A 858 -33.76 3.08 -28.00
CA VAL A 858 -34.23 3.16 -26.61
C VAL A 858 -34.69 4.58 -26.32
N ASP A 859 -35.94 4.74 -25.90
CA ASP A 859 -36.41 6.03 -25.37
C ASP A 859 -36.00 6.19 -23.91
N LEU A 860 -34.86 6.84 -23.68
CA LEU A 860 -34.32 7.06 -22.35
C LEU A 860 -35.19 8.00 -21.48
N LEU A 861 -36.20 8.68 -22.05
CA LEU A 861 -37.17 9.47 -21.28
C LEU A 861 -38.17 8.60 -20.50
N GLU A 862 -38.27 7.30 -20.81
CA GLU A 862 -39.07 6.34 -20.02
C GLU A 862 -38.47 6.08 -18.62
N GLY A 863 -37.22 6.52 -18.38
CA GLY A 863 -36.53 6.40 -17.09
C GLY A 863 -35.53 5.25 -17.04
N GLU A 864 -35.22 4.77 -15.84
CA GLU A 864 -34.17 3.76 -15.63
C GLU A 864 -34.49 2.38 -16.24
N THR A 865 -35.76 2.08 -16.45
CA THR A 865 -36.24 0.81 -17.02
C THR A 865 -36.35 0.84 -18.55
N ALA A 866 -36.00 1.96 -19.20
CA ALA A 866 -36.13 2.11 -20.65
C ALA A 866 -35.46 0.99 -21.46
N GLY A 867 -34.24 0.60 -21.05
CA GLY A 867 -33.46 -0.48 -21.66
C GLY A 867 -33.67 -1.87 -21.05
N LEU A 868 -34.64 -2.02 -20.14
CA LEU A 868 -34.86 -3.26 -19.38
C LEU A 868 -36.17 -3.95 -19.76
N ILE A 869 -36.18 -5.26 -19.56
CA ILE A 869 -37.36 -6.12 -19.64
C ILE A 869 -37.44 -6.97 -18.37
N ARG A 870 -38.67 -7.26 -17.92
CA ARG A 870 -38.93 -8.26 -16.87
C ARG A 870 -39.24 -9.61 -17.53
N LEU A 871 -38.57 -10.65 -17.07
CA LEU A 871 -38.73 -12.04 -17.51
C LEU A 871 -39.20 -12.89 -16.35
N GLU A 872 -39.88 -14.00 -16.65
CA GLU A 872 -40.28 -15.00 -15.65
C GLU A 872 -39.15 -16.02 -15.42
N ILE A 873 -39.13 -16.67 -14.26
CA ILE A 873 -38.10 -17.68 -13.96
C ILE A 873 -38.13 -18.86 -14.96
N ASP A 874 -39.28 -19.14 -15.57
CA ASP A 874 -39.43 -20.15 -16.61
C ASP A 874 -38.57 -19.80 -17.84
N ASP A 875 -38.46 -18.52 -18.23
CA ASP A 875 -37.56 -18.06 -19.30
C ASP A 875 -36.09 -18.38 -18.95
N ALA A 876 -35.69 -18.20 -17.68
CA ALA A 876 -34.34 -18.53 -17.23
C ALA A 876 -34.07 -20.05 -17.20
N GLU A 877 -35.10 -20.87 -17.01
CA GLU A 877 -35.01 -22.32 -17.12
C GLU A 877 -34.79 -22.75 -18.57
N GLU A 878 -35.53 -22.17 -19.52
CA GLU A 878 -35.36 -22.43 -20.96
C GLU A 878 -33.98 -21.99 -21.47
N HIS A 879 -33.48 -20.86 -20.97
CA HIS A 879 -32.12 -20.38 -21.25
C HIS A 879 -31.01 -21.27 -20.64
N GLY A 880 -31.36 -22.25 -19.78
CA GLY A 880 -30.39 -23.10 -19.07
C GLY A 880 -29.67 -22.39 -17.92
N ASN A 881 -30.06 -21.16 -17.59
CA ASN A 881 -29.38 -20.32 -16.60
C ASN A 881 -29.74 -20.69 -15.15
N LEU A 882 -30.85 -21.40 -14.97
CA LEU A 882 -31.42 -21.73 -13.67
C LEU A 882 -30.82 -23.00 -13.02
N THR A 883 -30.05 -23.80 -13.77
CA THR A 883 -29.61 -25.16 -13.39
C THR A 883 -28.95 -25.27 -12.01
N HIS A 884 -28.12 -24.30 -11.63
CA HIS A 884 -27.45 -24.28 -10.32
C HIS A 884 -28.07 -23.32 -9.31
N CYS A 885 -29.15 -22.62 -9.71
CA CYS A 885 -29.75 -21.53 -8.94
C CYS A 885 -31.07 -21.94 -8.27
N ALA A 886 -31.74 -22.99 -8.73
CA ALA A 886 -33.04 -23.42 -8.20
C ALA A 886 -33.07 -24.86 -7.67
N SER A 887 -34.11 -25.12 -6.88
CA SER A 887 -34.56 -26.41 -6.38
C SER A 887 -36.04 -26.63 -6.73
N VAL A 888 -36.55 -27.83 -6.52
CA VAL A 888 -37.95 -28.19 -6.75
C VAL A 888 -38.67 -28.42 -5.42
N TYR A 889 -39.85 -27.81 -5.27
CA TYR A 889 -40.72 -28.04 -4.13
C TYR A 889 -41.71 -29.16 -4.39
N ASN A 890 -41.82 -30.10 -3.46
CA ASN A 890 -42.84 -31.13 -3.47
C ASN A 890 -43.93 -30.81 -2.44
N SER A 891 -45.12 -30.43 -2.93
CA SER A 891 -46.25 -30.07 -2.07
C SER A 891 -46.90 -31.26 -1.34
N VAL A 892 -46.59 -32.50 -1.72
CA VAL A 892 -47.20 -33.71 -1.14
C VAL A 892 -46.55 -34.09 0.19
N ASN A 893 -45.23 -33.97 0.28
CA ASN A 893 -44.44 -34.35 1.46
C ASN A 893 -43.71 -33.16 2.12
N ASP A 894 -43.93 -31.94 1.62
CA ASP A 894 -43.33 -30.70 2.10
C ASP A 894 -41.78 -30.73 2.10
N THR A 895 -41.19 -31.31 1.05
CA THR A 895 -39.74 -31.38 0.88
C THR A 895 -39.24 -30.56 -0.31
N ILE A 896 -37.95 -30.22 -0.28
CA ILE A 896 -37.25 -29.53 -1.36
C ILE A 896 -36.17 -30.47 -1.91
N SER A 897 -36.20 -30.70 -3.22
CA SER A 897 -35.18 -31.46 -3.94
C SER A 897 -34.26 -30.49 -4.69
N PRO A 898 -32.95 -30.45 -4.39
CA PRO A 898 -31.99 -29.60 -5.10
C PRO A 898 -31.91 -29.92 -6.60
N GLY A 899 -31.70 -28.89 -7.42
CA GLY A 899 -31.63 -29.02 -8.88
C GLY A 899 -32.99 -28.91 -9.57
N LEU A 900 -33.04 -29.29 -10.86
CA LEU A 900 -34.22 -29.15 -11.72
C LEU A 900 -34.81 -30.50 -12.18
N ASP A 901 -34.17 -31.63 -11.83
CA ASP A 901 -34.51 -32.97 -12.34
C ASP A 901 -35.88 -33.49 -11.85
N ALA A 902 -36.38 -32.94 -10.75
CA ALA A 902 -37.66 -33.32 -10.16
C ALA A 902 -38.83 -32.53 -10.78
N TYR A 903 -40.02 -33.15 -10.76
CA TYR A 903 -41.25 -32.47 -11.17
C TYR A 903 -41.85 -31.68 -10.00
N GLY A 904 -42.16 -30.40 -10.24
CA GLY A 904 -42.79 -29.51 -9.26
C GLY A 904 -42.39 -28.04 -9.44
N PRO A 905 -43.02 -27.12 -8.69
CA PRO A 905 -42.71 -25.69 -8.77
C PRO A 905 -41.27 -25.37 -8.35
N ARG A 906 -40.68 -24.37 -9.00
CA ARG A 906 -39.30 -23.95 -8.78
C ARG A 906 -39.16 -23.07 -7.55
N ILE A 907 -38.08 -23.27 -6.81
CA ILE A 907 -37.63 -22.39 -5.72
C ILE A 907 -36.20 -21.93 -6.04
N VAL A 908 -36.03 -20.64 -6.27
CA VAL A 908 -34.72 -19.98 -6.36
C VAL A 908 -34.12 -19.86 -4.96
N ASN A 909 -33.29 -20.84 -4.58
CA ASN A 909 -32.63 -20.92 -3.26
C ASN A 909 -31.12 -21.22 -3.35
N PHE A 910 -30.57 -21.34 -4.57
CA PHE A 910 -29.15 -21.55 -4.84
C PHE A 910 -28.52 -22.75 -4.10
N ALA A 911 -29.29 -23.82 -3.87
CA ALA A 911 -28.84 -24.98 -3.08
C ALA A 911 -27.52 -25.60 -3.58
N ASN A 912 -27.34 -25.73 -4.90
CA ASN A 912 -26.10 -26.26 -5.50
C ASN A 912 -24.86 -25.44 -5.15
N ILE A 913 -25.03 -24.14 -4.89
CA ILE A 913 -23.94 -23.22 -4.58
C ILE A 913 -23.77 -23.09 -3.06
N LEU A 914 -24.85 -22.85 -2.32
CA LEU A 914 -24.79 -22.58 -0.88
C LEU A 914 -24.61 -23.83 -0.02
N LYS A 915 -25.16 -24.99 -0.45
CA LYS A 915 -25.07 -26.26 0.29
C LYS A 915 -24.01 -27.21 -0.25
N TYR A 916 -23.83 -27.24 -1.58
CA TYR A 916 -22.97 -28.22 -2.25
C TYR A 916 -21.70 -27.60 -2.85
N ASP A 917 -21.44 -26.31 -2.62
CA ASP A 917 -20.19 -25.60 -2.97
C ASP A 917 -19.78 -25.73 -4.45
N TYR A 918 -20.75 -25.71 -5.38
CA TYR A 918 -20.47 -25.72 -6.83
C TYR A 918 -19.49 -24.62 -7.27
N ILE A 919 -19.57 -23.47 -6.58
CA ILE A 919 -18.54 -22.42 -6.55
C ILE A 919 -18.40 -21.91 -5.11
N PRO A 920 -17.20 -21.45 -4.70
CA PRO A 920 -16.95 -20.96 -3.35
C PRO A 920 -17.51 -19.54 -3.12
N LEU A 921 -18.79 -19.31 -3.46
CA LEU A 921 -19.42 -17.98 -3.45
C LEU A 921 -19.46 -17.37 -2.04
N ALA A 922 -19.95 -18.12 -1.06
CA ALA A 922 -20.09 -17.65 0.32
C ALA A 922 -18.72 -17.23 0.90
N LYS A 923 -17.71 -18.08 0.71
CA LYS A 923 -16.31 -17.81 1.10
C LYS A 923 -15.70 -16.62 0.34
N THR A 924 -16.08 -16.42 -0.91
CA THR A 924 -15.64 -15.26 -1.71
C THR A 924 -16.21 -13.97 -1.16
N ILE A 925 -17.50 -13.96 -0.85
CA ILE A 925 -18.17 -12.80 -0.26
C ILE A 925 -17.56 -12.50 1.12
N GLU A 926 -17.40 -13.50 1.99
CA GLU A 926 -16.76 -13.35 3.30
C GLU A 926 -15.37 -12.69 3.17
N LEU A 927 -14.51 -13.23 2.30
CA LEU A 927 -13.17 -12.69 2.09
C LEU A 927 -13.19 -11.25 1.56
N VAL A 928 -14.03 -10.97 0.56
CA VAL A 928 -14.12 -9.63 -0.03
C VAL A 928 -14.65 -8.64 1.00
N LEU A 929 -15.69 -8.98 1.76
CA LEU A 929 -16.23 -8.14 2.82
C LEU A 929 -15.17 -7.81 3.86
N ASP A 930 -14.42 -8.81 4.33
CA ASP A 930 -13.36 -8.61 5.32
C ASP A 930 -12.24 -7.69 4.79
N ILE A 931 -11.78 -7.90 3.56
CA ILE A 931 -10.72 -7.09 2.96
C ILE A 931 -11.17 -5.65 2.77
N VAL A 932 -12.36 -5.44 2.21
CA VAL A 932 -12.89 -4.10 1.95
C VAL A 932 -13.18 -3.37 3.27
N LYS A 933 -13.72 -4.07 4.27
CA LYS A 933 -13.94 -3.54 5.63
C LYS A 933 -12.64 -3.11 6.29
N GLU A 934 -11.61 -3.96 6.25
CA GLU A 934 -10.28 -3.64 6.79
C GLU A 934 -9.68 -2.42 6.07
N ALA A 935 -9.83 -2.35 4.75
CA ALA A 935 -9.22 -1.30 3.95
C ALA A 935 -9.98 0.04 4.00
N MET A 936 -11.30 0.02 4.25
CA MET A 936 -12.14 1.22 4.43
C MET A 936 -12.24 1.67 5.89
N GLY A 937 -11.88 0.83 6.86
CA GLY A 937 -11.92 1.15 8.29
C GLY A 937 -13.34 1.30 8.86
N SER A 938 -14.38 0.91 8.12
CA SER A 938 -15.79 0.97 8.50
C SER A 938 -16.54 -0.26 7.99
N PRO A 939 -17.72 -0.59 8.53
CA PRO A 939 -18.61 -1.55 7.89
C PRO A 939 -18.95 -1.12 6.46
N ILE A 940 -19.11 -2.08 5.56
CA ILE A 940 -19.27 -1.83 4.12
C ILE A 940 -20.37 -2.69 3.51
N GLU A 941 -20.90 -2.22 2.39
CA GLU A 941 -21.76 -2.93 1.47
C GLU A 941 -21.01 -3.12 0.14
N ILE A 942 -21.19 -4.27 -0.48
CA ILE A 942 -20.71 -4.55 -1.83
C ILE A 942 -21.87 -4.95 -2.75
N GLU A 943 -21.84 -4.46 -3.98
CA GLU A 943 -22.66 -4.97 -5.08
C GLU A 943 -21.80 -5.89 -5.94
N PHE A 944 -22.34 -7.05 -6.31
CA PHE A 944 -21.60 -8.02 -7.12
C PHE A 944 -22.49 -8.75 -8.13
N ALA A 945 -21.84 -9.33 -9.13
CA ALA A 945 -22.44 -10.26 -10.07
C ALA A 945 -21.56 -11.49 -10.24
N VAL A 946 -22.18 -12.62 -10.56
CA VAL A 946 -21.48 -13.90 -10.78
C VAL A 946 -21.84 -14.44 -12.15
N ASP A 947 -20.79 -14.81 -12.88
CA ASP A 947 -20.88 -15.57 -14.10
C ASP A 947 -20.41 -17.01 -13.82
N LEU A 948 -21.35 -17.96 -13.93
CA LEU A 948 -21.09 -19.38 -13.67
C LEU A 948 -20.41 -20.08 -14.86
N THR A 949 -20.33 -19.43 -16.02
CA THR A 949 -19.61 -19.97 -17.18
C THR A 949 -18.13 -20.16 -16.83
N LYS A 950 -17.69 -21.43 -16.87
CA LYS A 950 -16.31 -21.79 -16.51
C LYS A 950 -15.34 -21.39 -17.62
N ASP A 951 -14.23 -20.76 -17.24
CA ASP A 951 -13.17 -20.41 -18.17
C ASP A 951 -12.34 -21.63 -18.64
N LYS A 952 -11.31 -21.40 -19.47
CA LYS A 952 -10.36 -22.46 -19.93
C LYS A 952 -9.68 -23.22 -18.79
N LYS A 953 -9.67 -22.69 -17.57
CA LYS A 953 -9.09 -23.28 -16.35
C LYS A 953 -10.16 -23.88 -15.44
N GLY A 954 -11.42 -23.94 -15.87
CA GLY A 954 -12.53 -24.50 -15.11
C GLY A 954 -13.07 -23.59 -14.00
N LYS A 955 -12.80 -22.28 -14.02
CA LYS A 955 -13.19 -21.34 -12.96
C LYS A 955 -14.33 -20.42 -13.38
N ALA A 956 -15.27 -20.19 -12.46
CA ALA A 956 -16.31 -19.17 -12.60
C ALA A 956 -15.75 -17.77 -12.31
N SER A 957 -16.49 -16.71 -12.63
CA SER A 957 -16.06 -15.33 -12.38
C SER A 957 -17.00 -14.60 -11.42
N PHE A 958 -16.43 -14.01 -10.37
CA PHE A 958 -17.07 -13.09 -9.44
C PHE A 958 -16.64 -11.66 -9.82
N TYR A 959 -17.61 -10.80 -10.10
CA TYR A 959 -17.39 -9.41 -10.44
C TYR A 959 -17.80 -8.51 -9.29
N LEU A 960 -16.86 -7.72 -8.77
CA LEU A 960 -17.14 -6.68 -7.78
C LEU A 960 -17.56 -5.41 -8.54
N LEU A 961 -18.82 -5.00 -8.38
CA LEU A 961 -19.44 -3.93 -9.15
C LEU A 961 -19.40 -2.59 -8.43
N GLN A 962 -19.58 -2.59 -7.11
CA GLN A 962 -19.55 -1.38 -6.30
C GLN A 962 -19.17 -1.71 -4.86
N ILE A 963 -18.54 -0.76 -4.17
CA ILE A 963 -18.37 -0.74 -2.72
C ILE A 963 -19.00 0.54 -2.17
N LYS A 964 -19.63 0.45 -1.00
CA LYS A 964 -20.19 1.59 -0.28
C LYS A 964 -19.87 1.44 1.21
N PRO A 965 -19.47 2.49 1.93
CA PRO A 965 -19.43 2.42 3.39
C PRO A 965 -20.86 2.31 3.92
N LEU A 966 -21.10 1.36 4.82
CA LEU A 966 -22.29 1.35 5.65
C LEU A 966 -22.08 2.39 6.74
N ILE A 967 -22.37 3.64 6.39
CA ILE A 967 -22.53 4.70 7.36
C ILE A 967 -23.85 4.36 8.05
N GLY A 968 -23.78 3.49 9.06
CA GLY A 968 -24.85 3.37 10.03
C GLY A 968 -25.17 4.79 10.50
N ASN A 969 -26.46 5.12 10.60
CA ASN A 969 -26.94 6.39 11.15
C ASN A 969 -25.93 6.91 12.16
N VAL A 970 -25.27 8.03 11.82
CA VAL A 970 -23.99 8.52 12.38
C VAL A 970 -24.03 8.77 13.89
N ASP A 971 -25.17 8.62 14.52
CA ASP A 971 -25.21 8.34 15.93
C ASP A 971 -25.00 6.84 16.14
N ASP A 972 -23.77 6.48 16.45
CA ASP A 972 -23.48 5.33 17.31
C ASP A 972 -24.34 5.53 18.57
N TYR A 973 -25.61 5.12 18.50
CA TYR A 973 -26.56 5.17 19.60
C TYR A 973 -26.14 4.09 20.57
N ASN A 974 -25.04 4.36 21.26
CA ASN A 974 -24.65 3.66 22.44
C ASN A 974 -25.64 4.10 23.51
N VAL A 975 -26.63 3.25 23.76
CA VAL A 975 -27.51 3.52 24.88
C VAL A 975 -26.73 3.19 26.15
N ASP A 976 -26.31 4.24 26.85
CA ASP A 976 -25.79 4.13 28.20
C ASP A 976 -26.96 4.07 29.18
N LEU A 977 -27.15 2.92 29.81
CA LEU A 977 -28.19 2.72 30.81
C LEU A 977 -27.96 3.55 32.08
N GLU A 978 -26.75 4.08 32.30
CA GLU A 978 -26.43 4.96 33.42
C GLU A 978 -26.92 6.40 33.19
N GLU A 979 -26.95 6.88 31.95
CA GLU A 979 -27.43 8.23 31.59
C GLU A 979 -28.96 8.31 31.40
N VAL A 980 -29.61 7.16 31.27
CA VAL A 980 -31.05 7.06 31.05
C VAL A 980 -31.81 7.22 32.38
N ASP A 981 -32.61 8.29 32.49
CA ASP A 981 -33.52 8.50 33.62
C ASP A 981 -34.59 7.40 33.65
N ARG A 982 -34.39 6.40 34.52
CA ARG A 982 -35.31 5.26 34.70
C ARG A 982 -36.75 5.67 35.02
N ASN A 983 -36.95 6.86 35.60
CA ASN A 983 -38.29 7.36 35.93
C ASN A 983 -39.06 7.90 34.70
N ARG A 984 -38.41 7.98 33.54
CA ARG A 984 -39.00 8.49 32.28
C ARG A 984 -39.10 7.41 31.20
N LEU A 985 -38.94 6.15 31.56
CA LEU A 985 -38.98 5.03 30.63
C LEU A 985 -40.40 4.52 30.43
N MET A 986 -40.80 4.41 29.17
CA MET A 986 -42.01 3.69 28.75
C MET A 986 -41.69 2.23 28.45
N LEU A 987 -40.51 1.97 27.87
CA LEU A 987 -40.08 0.66 27.40
C LEU A 987 -38.57 0.51 27.56
N LEU A 988 -38.16 -0.67 28.05
CA LEU A 988 -36.79 -1.16 28.01
C LEU A 988 -36.80 -2.61 27.52
N SER A 989 -36.00 -2.94 26.51
CA SER A 989 -35.83 -4.31 26.00
C SER A 989 -34.38 -4.59 25.65
N GLU A 990 -33.84 -5.72 26.13
CA GLU A 990 -32.52 -6.27 25.76
C GLU A 990 -32.58 -7.25 24.57
N MET A 991 -33.77 -7.41 23.99
CA MET A 991 -34.03 -8.26 22.82
C MET A 991 -34.66 -7.43 21.71
N SER A 992 -33.92 -6.43 21.26
CA SER A 992 -34.33 -5.54 20.18
C SER A 992 -33.52 -5.71 18.91
N MET A 993 -34.13 -5.28 17.80
CA MET A 993 -33.60 -5.27 16.46
C MET A 993 -33.94 -3.94 15.81
N GLY A 994 -33.05 -3.46 14.94
CA GLY A 994 -33.06 -2.09 14.43
C GLY A 994 -32.02 -1.22 15.11
N ASN A 995 -31.69 -0.07 14.50
CA ASN A 995 -30.68 0.84 15.00
C ASN A 995 -31.05 2.29 14.67
N GLY A 996 -30.98 3.19 15.65
CA GLY A 996 -31.21 4.63 15.47
C GLY A 996 -32.13 5.27 16.51
N LEU A 997 -32.42 6.56 16.30
CA LEU A 997 -33.36 7.34 17.11
C LEU A 997 -34.64 7.63 16.32
N ILE A 998 -35.78 7.43 16.97
CA ILE A 998 -37.09 7.90 16.49
C ILE A 998 -37.61 8.89 17.54
N ASP A 999 -37.74 10.15 17.15
CA ASP A 999 -38.16 11.27 18.01
C ASP A 999 -39.38 12.02 17.45
N THR A 1000 -40.10 11.42 16.49
CA THR A 1000 -41.25 12.03 15.80
C THR A 1000 -42.60 11.40 16.18
N VAL A 1001 -42.60 10.33 16.99
CA VAL A 1001 -43.79 9.52 17.27
C VAL A 1001 -44.40 9.91 18.61
N CYS A 1002 -45.66 10.33 18.63
CA CYS A 1002 -46.42 10.65 19.86
C CYS A 1002 -47.49 9.60 20.21
N ASP A 1003 -47.90 8.80 19.23
CA ASP A 1003 -49.04 7.88 19.35
C ASP A 1003 -48.56 6.47 19.73
N VAL A 1004 -49.20 5.88 20.74
CA VAL A 1004 -48.97 4.49 21.17
C VAL A 1004 -50.29 3.73 21.12
N ILE A 1005 -50.28 2.60 20.41
CA ILE A 1005 -51.39 1.67 20.31
C ILE A 1005 -50.98 0.41 21.04
N TYR A 1006 -51.70 0.06 22.10
CA TYR A 1006 -51.38 -1.10 22.92
C TYR A 1006 -52.60 -1.94 23.27
N VAL A 1007 -52.36 -3.23 23.50
CA VAL A 1007 -53.36 -4.15 24.06
C VAL A 1007 -53.27 -4.13 25.59
N ALA A 1008 -54.36 -3.79 26.26
CA ALA A 1008 -54.43 -3.69 27.72
C ALA A 1008 -54.33 -5.08 28.37
N PRO A 1009 -53.31 -5.36 29.22
CA PRO A 1009 -53.10 -6.69 29.80
C PRO A 1009 -54.30 -7.21 30.60
N GLU A 1010 -54.95 -6.35 31.37
CA GLU A 1010 -56.10 -6.69 32.23
C GLU A 1010 -57.37 -7.05 31.46
N LEU A 1011 -57.48 -6.63 30.19
CA LEU A 1011 -58.63 -6.91 29.32
C LEU A 1011 -58.36 -8.02 28.30
N PHE A 1012 -57.11 -8.50 28.20
CA PHE A 1012 -56.72 -9.47 27.21
C PHE A 1012 -57.21 -10.88 27.54
N LYS A 1013 -57.86 -11.53 26.56
CA LYS A 1013 -58.19 -12.96 26.59
C LYS A 1013 -57.72 -13.61 25.29
N LYS A 1014 -57.21 -14.85 25.37
CA LYS A 1014 -56.59 -15.55 24.23
C LYS A 1014 -57.56 -15.70 23.05
N GLU A 1015 -58.85 -15.79 23.32
CA GLU A 1015 -59.91 -15.96 22.33
C GLU A 1015 -60.15 -14.69 21.49
N MET A 1016 -59.70 -13.53 21.98
CA MET A 1016 -59.93 -12.22 21.36
C MET A 1016 -58.87 -11.84 20.31
N THR A 1017 -57.83 -12.66 20.10
CA THR A 1017 -56.73 -12.34 19.16
C THR A 1017 -57.19 -12.03 17.72
N PRO A 1018 -58.21 -12.69 17.13
CA PRO A 1018 -58.68 -12.33 15.79
C PRO A 1018 -59.49 -11.01 15.76
N GLU A 1019 -60.22 -10.73 16.84
CA GLU A 1019 -60.96 -9.47 16.99
C GLU A 1019 -59.99 -8.30 17.14
N ILE A 1020 -58.96 -8.46 17.96
CA ILE A 1020 -57.86 -7.50 18.12
C ILE A 1020 -57.17 -7.23 16.78
N ALA A 1021 -56.90 -8.26 15.96
CA ALA A 1021 -56.31 -8.07 14.64
C ALA A 1021 -57.17 -7.19 13.72
N SER A 1022 -58.50 -7.38 13.72
CA SER A 1022 -59.43 -6.56 12.93
C SER A 1022 -59.48 -5.10 13.42
N ILE A 1023 -59.40 -4.89 14.73
CA ILE A 1023 -59.36 -3.56 15.34
C ILE A 1023 -58.07 -2.85 14.96
N ILE A 1024 -56.92 -3.52 15.10
CA ILE A 1024 -55.60 -2.97 14.73
C ILE A 1024 -55.55 -2.57 13.27
N SER A 1025 -56.07 -3.42 12.36
CA SER A 1025 -56.19 -3.09 10.92
C SER A 1025 -56.97 -1.79 10.68
N SER A 1026 -58.11 -1.64 11.34
CA SER A 1026 -58.96 -0.44 11.23
C SER A 1026 -58.28 0.82 11.79
N VAL A 1027 -57.49 0.68 12.85
CA VAL A 1027 -56.74 1.80 13.45
C VAL A 1027 -55.55 2.17 12.57
N ASN A 1028 -54.82 1.20 12.01
CA ASN A 1028 -53.72 1.45 11.07
C ASN A 1028 -54.21 2.20 9.83
N GLU A 1029 -55.38 1.84 9.28
CA GLU A 1029 -55.98 2.57 8.15
C GLU A 1029 -56.25 4.04 8.48
N LYS A 1030 -56.79 4.33 9.68
CA LYS A 1030 -57.00 5.71 10.14
C LYS A 1030 -55.68 6.47 10.29
N MET A 1031 -54.66 5.83 10.85
CA MET A 1031 -53.33 6.45 11.02
C MET A 1031 -52.67 6.74 9.67
N ARG A 1032 -52.81 5.83 8.70
CA ARG A 1032 -52.34 5.99 7.33
C ARG A 1032 -53.03 7.17 6.63
N LEU A 1033 -54.35 7.30 6.74
CA LEU A 1033 -55.10 8.43 6.16
C LEU A 1033 -54.72 9.78 6.80
N GLN A 1034 -54.28 9.78 8.05
CA GLN A 1034 -53.81 10.97 8.76
C GLN A 1034 -52.30 11.23 8.60
N ASN A 1035 -51.60 10.38 7.86
CA ASN A 1035 -50.14 10.38 7.73
C ASN A 1035 -49.39 10.40 9.08
N LYS A 1036 -49.85 9.59 10.04
CA LYS A 1036 -49.27 9.47 11.37
C LYS A 1036 -48.62 8.11 11.58
N ASN A 1037 -47.52 8.11 12.32
CA ASN A 1037 -46.77 6.93 12.73
C ASN A 1037 -47.01 6.64 14.22
N TYR A 1038 -46.86 5.39 14.64
CA TYR A 1038 -47.13 4.99 16.03
C TYR A 1038 -46.22 3.87 16.55
N VAL A 1039 -46.20 3.68 17.87
CA VAL A 1039 -45.63 2.50 18.53
C VAL A 1039 -46.74 1.48 18.75
N LEU A 1040 -46.49 0.22 18.37
CA LEU A 1040 -47.42 -0.89 18.55
C LEU A 1040 -46.93 -1.83 19.66
N VAL A 1041 -47.76 -2.09 20.66
CA VAL A 1041 -47.43 -2.99 21.78
C VAL A 1041 -48.52 -4.04 21.97
N GLY A 1042 -48.17 -5.33 22.05
CA GLY A 1042 -49.19 -6.33 22.33
C GLY A 1042 -48.67 -7.73 22.64
N PRO A 1043 -49.56 -8.61 23.13
CA PRO A 1043 -49.21 -9.92 23.63
C PRO A 1043 -48.98 -10.97 22.55
N GLY A 1044 -47.96 -11.79 22.78
CA GLY A 1044 -47.51 -12.83 21.87
C GLY A 1044 -47.09 -12.26 20.52
N ARG A 1045 -47.14 -13.12 19.50
CA ARG A 1045 -46.53 -12.82 18.22
C ARG A 1045 -47.43 -12.01 17.29
N TRP A 1046 -46.90 -10.99 16.64
CA TRP A 1046 -47.60 -10.30 15.55
C TRP A 1046 -47.47 -11.08 14.24
N GLY A 1047 -48.59 -11.33 13.56
CA GLY A 1047 -48.61 -11.94 12.23
C GLY A 1047 -48.43 -13.44 12.17
N THR A 1048 -48.62 -14.14 13.29
CA THR A 1048 -48.72 -15.60 13.32
C THR A 1048 -50.06 -16.10 12.76
N ARG A 1049 -50.08 -17.29 12.16
CA ARG A 1049 -51.34 -17.97 11.76
C ARG A 1049 -52.02 -18.66 12.94
N ASP A 1050 -51.28 -18.92 14.01
CA ASP A 1050 -51.79 -19.56 15.21
C ASP A 1050 -52.30 -18.52 16.21
N LYS A 1051 -53.62 -18.42 16.29
CA LYS A 1051 -54.37 -17.50 17.15
C LYS A 1051 -54.14 -17.71 18.66
N TRP A 1052 -53.57 -18.85 19.07
CA TRP A 1052 -53.36 -19.19 20.48
C TRP A 1052 -51.98 -18.75 21.01
N ILE A 1053 -51.07 -18.33 20.13
CA ILE A 1053 -49.71 -17.88 20.47
C ILE A 1053 -49.39 -16.47 19.97
N GLY A 1054 -50.32 -15.83 19.24
CA GLY A 1054 -50.17 -14.45 18.81
C GLY A 1054 -51.39 -13.88 18.09
N ILE A 1055 -51.26 -12.63 17.64
CA ILE A 1055 -52.29 -11.84 16.98
C ILE A 1055 -52.14 -11.97 15.45
N PRO A 1056 -53.14 -12.54 14.74
CA PRO A 1056 -53.04 -12.86 13.32
C PRO A 1056 -53.26 -11.65 12.39
N VAL A 1057 -52.42 -10.63 12.51
CA VAL A 1057 -52.38 -9.47 11.60
C VAL A 1057 -51.64 -9.77 10.29
N LYS A 1058 -52.04 -9.14 9.19
CA LYS A 1058 -51.24 -9.07 7.96
C LYS A 1058 -50.33 -7.85 8.03
N TRP A 1059 -49.31 -7.79 7.17
CA TRP A 1059 -48.42 -6.64 7.09
C TRP A 1059 -49.15 -5.31 6.88
N ASN A 1060 -50.10 -5.27 5.94
CA ASN A 1060 -50.90 -4.08 5.66
C ASN A 1060 -51.73 -3.60 6.86
N ASP A 1061 -51.93 -4.45 7.87
CA ASP A 1061 -52.69 -4.10 9.06
C ASP A 1061 -51.86 -3.34 10.10
N ILE A 1062 -50.53 -3.25 9.93
CA ILE A 1062 -49.62 -2.58 10.89
C ILE A 1062 -48.51 -1.75 10.21
N SER A 1063 -48.65 -1.45 8.92
CA SER A 1063 -47.60 -0.85 8.07
C SER A 1063 -47.08 0.52 8.53
N ASN A 1064 -47.83 1.28 9.33
CA ASN A 1064 -47.44 2.60 9.82
C ASN A 1064 -46.80 2.57 11.22
N ALA A 1065 -46.56 1.38 11.78
CA ALA A 1065 -45.81 1.23 13.04
C ALA A 1065 -44.33 1.57 12.82
N LYS A 1066 -43.73 2.32 13.75
CA LYS A 1066 -42.28 2.64 13.75
C LYS A 1066 -41.48 1.85 14.77
N LEU A 1067 -42.17 1.30 15.77
CA LEU A 1067 -41.65 0.34 16.73
C LEU A 1067 -42.76 -0.69 17.01
N ILE A 1068 -42.44 -1.98 16.89
CA ILE A 1068 -43.32 -3.10 17.22
C ILE A 1068 -42.74 -3.81 18.44
N VAL A 1069 -43.55 -3.92 19.49
CA VAL A 1069 -43.20 -4.54 20.76
C VAL A 1069 -44.07 -5.77 20.97
N GLU A 1070 -43.42 -6.91 21.15
CA GLU A 1070 -44.07 -8.17 21.51
C GLU A 1070 -43.86 -8.47 22.99
N THR A 1071 -44.95 -8.72 23.73
CA THR A 1071 -44.89 -8.97 25.17
C THR A 1071 -45.41 -10.36 25.53
N SER A 1072 -44.81 -11.07 26.50
CA SER A 1072 -45.49 -12.22 27.12
C SER A 1072 -46.32 -11.81 28.34
N PHE A 1073 -47.34 -12.60 28.67
CA PHE A 1073 -48.13 -12.52 29.91
C PHE A 1073 -48.02 -13.82 30.71
N ALA A 1074 -48.47 -13.83 31.98
CA ALA A 1074 -48.34 -14.96 32.90
C ALA A 1074 -48.78 -16.33 32.33
N ASP A 1075 -49.89 -16.36 31.59
CA ASP A 1075 -50.41 -17.57 30.92
C ASP A 1075 -50.28 -17.52 29.39
N TYR A 1076 -49.44 -16.63 28.83
CA TYR A 1076 -49.29 -16.44 27.38
C TYR A 1076 -47.81 -16.25 26.99
N PRO A 1077 -47.09 -17.35 26.71
CA PRO A 1077 -45.65 -17.31 26.47
C PRO A 1077 -45.31 -16.68 25.12
N LEU A 1078 -44.14 -16.04 25.05
CA LEU A 1078 -43.53 -15.61 23.81
C LEU A 1078 -42.58 -16.72 23.34
N GLU A 1079 -43.02 -17.59 22.43
CA GLU A 1079 -42.12 -18.56 21.80
C GLU A 1079 -41.30 -17.89 20.68
N ALA A 1080 -40.00 -18.19 20.63
CA ALA A 1080 -39.11 -17.69 19.58
C ALA A 1080 -39.58 -18.24 18.22
N SER A 1081 -40.05 -17.36 17.35
CA SER A 1081 -40.44 -17.78 16.01
C SER A 1081 -40.12 -16.71 14.97
N SER A 1082 -39.17 -17.05 14.10
CA SER A 1082 -38.69 -16.26 12.97
C SER A 1082 -39.71 -16.27 11.83
N GLY A 1083 -40.62 -15.28 11.80
CA GLY A 1083 -41.71 -15.24 10.84
C GLY A 1083 -41.25 -14.62 9.53
N SER A 1084 -40.87 -15.46 8.57
CA SER A 1084 -40.13 -15.10 7.36
C SER A 1084 -40.69 -13.95 6.51
N HIS A 1085 -42.00 -13.88 6.26
CA HIS A 1085 -42.62 -12.79 5.47
C HIS A 1085 -42.79 -11.49 6.28
N PHE A 1086 -43.02 -11.61 7.59
CA PHE A 1086 -43.17 -10.46 8.48
C PHE A 1086 -41.82 -9.76 8.70
N PHE A 1087 -40.75 -10.55 8.89
CA PHE A 1087 -39.40 -10.06 9.14
C PHE A 1087 -38.76 -9.36 7.95
N HIS A 1088 -39.00 -9.85 6.73
CA HIS A 1088 -38.49 -9.22 5.51
C HIS A 1088 -38.94 -7.75 5.41
N ASN A 1089 -40.21 -7.47 5.72
CA ASN A 1089 -40.75 -6.12 5.65
C ASN A 1089 -40.29 -5.22 6.81
N VAL A 1090 -40.13 -5.79 8.01
CA VAL A 1090 -39.57 -5.07 9.19
C VAL A 1090 -38.15 -4.58 8.92
N THR A 1091 -37.33 -5.44 8.31
CA THR A 1091 -35.93 -5.12 7.95
C THR A 1091 -35.81 -4.12 6.80
N SER A 1092 -36.65 -4.23 5.77
CA SER A 1092 -36.63 -3.35 4.60
C SER A 1092 -37.13 -1.92 4.89
N MET A 1093 -38.03 -1.76 5.86
CA MET A 1093 -38.64 -0.45 6.19
C MET A 1093 -38.04 0.23 7.44
N ASN A 1094 -36.91 -0.30 7.95
CA ASN A 1094 -36.19 0.19 9.13
C ASN A 1094 -37.11 0.39 10.36
N ILE A 1095 -37.97 -0.60 10.62
CA ILE A 1095 -38.89 -0.58 11.76
C ILE A 1095 -38.17 -1.18 12.96
N GLY A 1096 -38.31 -0.54 14.11
CA GLY A 1096 -37.86 -1.10 15.38
C GLY A 1096 -38.67 -2.33 15.76
N TYR A 1097 -38.01 -3.39 16.17
CA TYR A 1097 -38.70 -4.60 16.63
C TYR A 1097 -38.07 -5.09 17.92
N CYS A 1098 -38.86 -5.29 18.97
CA CYS A 1098 -38.33 -5.81 20.22
C CYS A 1098 -39.31 -6.71 20.96
N SER A 1099 -38.76 -7.53 21.84
CA SER A 1099 -39.50 -8.49 22.64
C SER A 1099 -39.28 -8.22 24.13
N VAL A 1100 -40.34 -8.34 24.93
CA VAL A 1100 -40.33 -8.16 26.38
C VAL A 1100 -40.98 -9.36 27.06
N HIS A 1101 -40.19 -10.12 27.82
CA HIS A 1101 -40.69 -11.28 28.55
C HIS A 1101 -41.23 -10.87 29.94
N HIS A 1102 -42.38 -11.42 30.32
CA HIS A 1102 -43.07 -11.17 31.60
C HIS A 1102 -42.20 -11.38 32.84
N HIS A 1103 -41.26 -12.33 32.81
CA HIS A 1103 -40.35 -12.66 33.91
C HIS A 1103 -38.95 -12.04 33.76
N SER A 1104 -38.78 -11.06 32.88
CA SER A 1104 -37.49 -10.37 32.75
C SER A 1104 -37.28 -9.43 33.93
N GLU A 1105 -36.11 -9.51 34.59
CA GLU A 1105 -35.71 -8.57 35.65
C GLU A 1105 -35.26 -7.21 35.08
N THR A 1106 -34.94 -7.16 33.78
CA THR A 1106 -34.31 -6.01 33.11
C THR A 1106 -35.20 -5.35 32.07
N SER A 1107 -36.06 -6.11 31.36
CA SER A 1107 -36.91 -5.59 30.28
C SER A 1107 -38.37 -5.42 30.72
N PHE A 1108 -38.99 -4.28 30.42
CA PHE A 1108 -40.38 -4.00 30.81
C PHE A 1108 -41.09 -3.04 29.85
N VAL A 1109 -42.43 -3.06 29.91
CA VAL A 1109 -43.32 -2.04 29.37
C VAL A 1109 -44.11 -1.45 30.53
N ASP A 1110 -44.10 -0.13 30.71
CA ASP A 1110 -44.87 0.54 31.77
C ASP A 1110 -46.32 0.81 31.31
N TYR A 1111 -47.18 -0.18 31.55
CA TYR A 1111 -48.62 -0.09 31.24
C TYR A 1111 -49.36 0.93 32.13
N GLU A 1112 -48.88 1.21 33.35
CA GLU A 1112 -49.50 2.23 34.22
C GLU A 1112 -49.25 3.64 33.69
N LEU A 1113 -48.05 3.89 33.17
CA LEU A 1113 -47.70 5.14 32.51
C LEU A 1113 -48.55 5.37 31.26
N LEU A 1114 -48.74 4.33 30.43
CA LEU A 1114 -49.61 4.39 29.25
C LEU A 1114 -51.05 4.74 29.63
N GLY A 1115 -51.56 4.17 30.73
CA GLY A 1115 -52.91 4.46 31.23
C GLY A 1115 -53.11 5.89 31.77
N LYS A 1116 -52.03 6.63 32.06
CA LYS A 1116 -52.07 8.03 32.54
C LYS A 1116 -52.02 9.07 31.41
N GLN A 1117 -51.77 8.65 30.16
CA GLN A 1117 -51.70 9.55 29.01
C GLN A 1117 -53.08 9.88 28.43
N ASP A 1118 -53.14 10.84 27.52
CA ASP A 1118 -54.39 11.25 26.86
C ASP A 1118 -54.95 10.10 26.01
N LEU A 1119 -56.12 9.59 26.42
CA LEU A 1119 -56.85 8.55 25.69
C LEU A 1119 -57.55 9.15 24.48
N ILE A 1120 -57.11 8.76 23.27
CA ILE A 1120 -57.71 9.21 22.01
C ILE A 1120 -58.91 8.34 21.63
N ALA A 1121 -58.77 7.02 21.80
CA ALA A 1121 -59.83 6.07 21.51
C ALA A 1121 -59.62 4.75 22.27
N GLU A 1122 -60.72 4.12 22.67
CA GLU A 1122 -60.77 2.81 23.29
C GLU A 1122 -61.63 1.87 22.45
N TYR A 1123 -61.06 0.73 22.06
CA TYR A 1123 -61.67 -0.27 21.20
C TYR A 1123 -61.63 -1.63 21.92
N GLY A 1124 -62.38 -1.75 23.01
CA GLY A 1124 -62.36 -2.95 23.86
C GLY A 1124 -61.00 -3.16 24.52
N ALA A 1125 -60.29 -4.23 24.16
CA ALA A 1125 -58.96 -4.53 24.71
C ALA A 1125 -57.81 -3.69 24.09
N VAL A 1126 -58.06 -2.96 23.00
CA VAL A 1126 -57.05 -2.10 22.33
C VAL A 1126 -57.26 -0.65 22.73
N LYS A 1127 -56.20 0.00 23.21
CA LYS A 1127 -56.19 1.41 23.59
C LYS A 1127 -55.24 2.21 22.71
N HIS A 1128 -55.69 3.38 22.27
CA HIS A 1128 -54.87 4.37 21.56
C HIS A 1128 -54.67 5.58 22.47
N VAL A 1129 -53.43 5.78 22.90
CA VAL A 1129 -53.02 6.89 23.75
C VAL A 1129 -52.02 7.80 23.05
N ARG A 1130 -51.99 9.07 23.43
CA ARG A 1130 -51.09 10.07 22.87
C ARG A 1130 -50.30 10.78 23.96
N PHE A 1131 -49.00 10.90 23.73
CA PHE A 1131 -48.12 11.74 24.54
C PHE A 1131 -48.16 13.20 24.05
N ALA A 1132 -48.06 14.15 24.99
CA ALA A 1132 -48.07 15.58 24.68
C ALA A 1132 -46.85 16.02 23.86
N LYS A 1133 -45.71 15.32 24.02
CA LYS A 1133 -44.48 15.49 23.24
C LYS A 1133 -44.10 14.16 22.60
N PRO A 1134 -43.34 14.18 21.48
CA PRO A 1134 -42.83 12.96 20.88
C PRO A 1134 -41.99 12.11 21.85
N LEU A 1135 -42.12 10.79 21.73
CA LEU A 1135 -41.28 9.83 22.43
C LEU A 1135 -39.88 9.83 21.82
N SER A 1136 -38.85 9.71 22.67
CA SER A 1136 -37.48 9.45 22.25
C SER A 1136 -37.21 7.95 22.33
N ILE A 1137 -37.30 7.29 21.18
CA ILE A 1137 -37.08 5.85 21.02
C ILE A 1137 -35.66 5.64 20.48
N LYS A 1138 -34.77 5.14 21.33
CA LYS A 1138 -33.38 4.81 21.00
C LYS A 1138 -33.24 3.31 20.84
N MET A 1139 -32.67 2.86 19.73
CA MET A 1139 -32.38 1.46 19.44
C MET A 1139 -30.89 1.30 19.17
N ASP A 1140 -30.24 0.51 20.01
CA ASP A 1140 -28.84 0.11 19.90
C ASP A 1140 -28.78 -1.31 19.34
N GLY A 1141 -28.58 -1.41 18.02
CA GLY A 1141 -28.47 -2.70 17.35
C GLY A 1141 -27.22 -3.50 17.73
N LYS A 1142 -26.18 -2.84 18.29
CA LYS A 1142 -24.93 -3.50 18.74
C LYS A 1142 -25.16 -4.23 20.06
N LYS A 1143 -25.82 -3.56 21.02
CA LYS A 1143 -26.18 -4.15 22.32
C LYS A 1143 -27.51 -4.93 22.30
N ARG A 1144 -28.23 -4.91 21.18
CA ARG A 1144 -29.62 -5.39 21.05
C ARG A 1144 -30.57 -4.71 22.05
N LEU A 1145 -30.32 -3.45 22.38
CA LEU A 1145 -31.07 -2.70 23.39
C LEU A 1145 -32.03 -1.68 22.75
N ALA A 1146 -33.30 -1.66 23.17
CA ALA A 1146 -34.24 -0.60 22.80
C ALA A 1146 -34.80 0.09 24.04
N VAL A 1147 -34.84 1.42 23.99
CA VAL A 1147 -35.33 2.29 25.06
C VAL A 1147 -36.28 3.32 24.49
N ALA A 1148 -37.52 3.36 24.98
CA ALA A 1148 -38.44 4.45 24.67
C ALA A 1148 -38.64 5.31 25.92
N SER A 1149 -38.33 6.59 25.82
CA SER A 1149 -38.45 7.57 26.90
C SER A 1149 -39.40 8.71 26.54
N TRP A 1150 -40.12 9.22 27.52
CA TRP A 1150 -41.06 10.32 27.32
C TRP A 1150 -40.53 11.63 27.91
N GLN A 1151 -40.91 12.75 27.31
CA GLN A 1151 -40.55 14.10 27.76
C GLN A 1151 -41.74 14.76 28.47
N LYS A 1152 -41.47 15.40 29.62
CA LYS A 1152 -42.48 16.21 30.34
C LYS A 1152 -42.89 17.46 29.58
#